data_AF-A0A9D1U4Q9-F1
#
_entry.id   AF-A0A9D1U4Q9-F1
#
_cell.length_a   1.000
_cell.length_b   1.000
_cell.length_c   1.000
_cell.angle_alpha   90.00
_cell.angle_beta   90.00
_cell.angle_gamma   90.00
#
_symmetry.space_group_name_H-M   'P 1'
#
loop_
_entity.id
_entity.type
_entity.pdbx_description
1 polymer ?
#
loop_
_entity_poly.entity_id
_entity_poly.type
_entity_poly.pdbx_seq_one_letter_code
_entity_poly.pdbx_strand_id
1 'polypeptide(L)'
;MDTRFWEHHRRLSSWLLLAATVLTVGGLSVTAHATDVTPATVTSSQLQTAVGQEAAVATPVTTPDGLSAEVYRKSSALDLAADVRAGKVTSTQLVKQAIAKVKADNPQLNGVITLREDAALQEAAALKDTGQPFYGVPILIKGLGQTLKGASNTDGLVANKDAVSGFTGTLVRNIQAAGFIVIGQTNFPEMGLLNVTTSKLYGAAKNAWNTDYNPGGSSGGSATSVADGITPVATGNDAGGSLRIPASWSGLVGLKPTQGMIQGDGSSATAHTVNFVETKTMADTTQLFDALKNKKTTAATAPASLKGLTVAYSTKSPVGTPVSSDAVKAVDQAVNFLRSQGVTVKQVDPPVDGVALMKAYYLLDTSAGSVANYVTQTAQKRSMTKDEVSPLLWGLYQASKNVTKDQAADANATIAAAAAKMAAFHQQYPLVLTPTTATTAPLNSDPSVLPEYEKQLLNMENVPADKQMQLIYDSWLHGLSKTPFTQQANLTGEPAISLPTYVAANGLPLGIQFNAAKGQDRLLLKVGELFEQHHQFKELQDQTDDQGTTTGTTTQPTSPAENTSSASSASASSATVTSTQPTQPAVKPTKVSYPKTVYLTKAFKLYRNVNTRQVKKAYKASSRTTAPSFKVLGVVTAKNGQRYYQVKGGYILVTKQVKNLYYQRAPKRLRVIAKKGVYQYRYGDLKRNHRVRHVKVKTLLKVKRIVTRGAVTRYQLTNGTYITANRQFVQWD
;
A
#
# COMPACT_ATOMS: atom_id res chain seq x y z
N MET A 1 28.00 -20.43 26.71
CA MET A 1 28.36 -19.45 25.65
C MET A 1 29.31 -20.14 24.68
N ASP A 2 29.43 -19.68 23.44
CA ASP A 2 30.48 -20.09 22.48
C ASP A 2 30.80 -18.87 21.61
N THR A 3 32.07 -18.61 21.32
CA THR A 3 32.59 -17.28 20.97
C THR A 3 32.90 -17.09 19.48
N ARG A 4 32.54 -18.06 18.62
CA ARG A 4 32.84 -18.03 17.16
C ARG A 4 31.73 -17.42 16.28
N PHE A 5 31.10 -16.34 16.76
CA PHE A 5 30.17 -15.50 15.96
C PHE A 5 30.57 -14.01 15.95
N TRP A 6 31.79 -13.67 16.40
CA TRP A 6 32.14 -12.30 16.81
C TRP A 6 33.45 -11.74 16.21
N GLU A 7 33.78 -12.12 14.97
CA GLU A 7 35.05 -11.73 14.32
C GLU A 7 34.91 -11.00 12.96
N HIS A 8 33.72 -10.47 12.65
CA HIS A 8 33.47 -9.72 11.40
C HIS A 8 33.01 -8.27 11.57
N HIS A 9 32.99 -7.74 12.80
CA HIS A 9 32.66 -6.33 13.09
C HIS A 9 33.76 -5.61 13.91
N ARG A 10 35.01 -6.07 13.84
CA ARG A 10 36.10 -5.50 14.66
C ARG A 10 37.47 -5.33 13.97
N ARG A 11 37.48 -5.00 12.67
CA ARG A 11 38.66 -4.46 11.97
C ARG A 11 38.25 -3.36 10.98
N LEU A 12 38.57 -2.10 11.33
CA LEU A 12 38.85 -0.92 10.48
C LEU A 12 38.61 0.37 11.31
N SER A 13 39.42 0.59 12.34
CA SER A 13 39.37 1.78 13.20
C SER A 13 40.78 2.19 13.67
N SER A 14 41.66 2.30 12.69
CA SER A 14 43.02 2.86 12.65
C SER A 14 43.28 2.95 11.13
N TRP A 15 43.73 4.04 10.52
CA TRP A 15 44.73 5.04 10.92
C TRP A 15 44.17 6.48 10.89
N LEU A 16 44.80 7.41 11.61
CA LEU A 16 44.53 8.86 11.49
C LEU A 16 45.75 9.69 11.94
N LEU A 17 46.42 10.34 10.97
CA LEU A 17 47.46 11.39 11.01
C LEU A 17 48.19 11.26 9.64
N LEU A 18 48.46 12.32 8.86
CA LEU A 18 49.00 13.63 9.23
C LEU A 18 48.54 14.75 8.24
N ALA A 19 49.02 15.98 8.48
CA ALA A 19 49.02 17.16 7.60
C ALA A 19 47.69 17.90 7.30
N ALA A 20 47.77 19.23 7.44
CA ALA A 20 46.81 20.24 6.96
C ALA A 20 47.60 21.28 6.13
N THR A 21 47.10 22.53 6.00
CA THR A 21 47.76 23.72 5.36
C THR A 21 48.01 23.64 3.84
N VAL A 22 47.88 24.70 3.01
CA VAL A 22 47.19 26.02 3.14
C VAL A 22 47.12 26.77 1.77
N LEU A 23 46.09 27.63 1.53
CA LEU A 23 45.98 28.69 0.47
C LEU A 23 46.10 28.23 -1.03
N THR A 24 45.77 28.97 -2.12
CA THR A 24 45.07 30.27 -2.39
C THR A 24 44.53 30.35 -3.84
N VAL A 25 43.50 31.20 -4.05
CA VAL A 25 43.23 32.10 -5.23
C VAL A 25 42.98 31.52 -6.64
N GLY A 26 42.05 32.18 -7.36
CA GLY A 26 41.78 32.01 -8.80
C GLY A 26 40.37 31.45 -9.08
N GLY A 27 39.35 32.22 -9.51
CA GLY A 27 39.31 33.67 -9.75
C GLY A 27 39.40 34.07 -11.22
N LEU A 28 38.25 34.08 -11.92
CA LEU A 28 38.00 34.89 -13.13
C LEU A 28 36.50 34.89 -13.46
N SER A 29 35.96 36.06 -13.81
CA SER A 29 34.58 36.25 -14.29
C SER A 29 34.59 36.52 -15.79
N VAL A 30 33.55 36.11 -16.51
CA VAL A 30 33.28 36.60 -17.87
C VAL A 30 31.78 36.95 -17.98
N THR A 31 31.51 38.16 -18.43
CA THR A 31 30.15 38.68 -18.69
C THR A 31 30.12 39.35 -20.05
N ALA A 32 29.23 38.89 -20.93
CA ALA A 32 28.75 39.61 -22.11
C ALA A 32 27.27 39.24 -22.25
N HIS A 33 26.35 40.15 -21.94
CA HIS A 33 25.85 41.22 -22.81
C HIS A 33 24.88 40.72 -23.89
N ALA A 34 23.66 41.25 -23.84
CA ALA A 34 22.61 41.00 -24.80
C ALA A 34 22.56 42.12 -25.86
N THR A 35 21.91 41.83 -26.99
CA THR A 35 21.43 42.84 -27.94
C THR A 35 20.02 42.44 -28.38
N ASP A 36 19.09 43.39 -28.34
CA ASP A 36 17.72 43.20 -28.81
C ASP A 36 17.65 43.24 -30.35
N VAL A 37 16.77 42.42 -30.93
CA VAL A 37 16.26 42.60 -32.30
C VAL A 37 14.75 42.39 -32.29
N THR A 38 14.00 43.35 -32.81
CA THR A 38 12.53 43.32 -32.86
C THR A 38 12.02 42.45 -34.02
N PRO A 39 10.84 41.80 -33.87
CA PRO A 39 10.29 40.94 -34.91
C PRO A 39 9.68 41.75 -36.06
N ALA A 40 10.19 41.55 -37.27
CA ALA A 40 9.56 42.04 -38.51
C ALA A 40 8.53 41.04 -39.03
N THR A 41 7.42 41.54 -39.58
CA THR A 41 6.28 40.73 -40.04
C THR A 41 6.62 39.95 -41.31
N VAL A 42 6.47 38.62 -41.28
CA VAL A 42 6.49 37.76 -42.48
C VAL A 42 5.07 37.38 -42.88
N THR A 43 4.73 37.55 -44.15
CA THR A 43 3.40 37.30 -44.71
C THR A 43 3.30 35.91 -45.35
N SER A 44 2.08 35.42 -45.54
CA SER A 44 1.74 34.00 -45.79
C SER A 44 2.04 33.46 -47.21
N SER A 45 3.12 33.91 -47.86
CA SER A 45 3.40 33.64 -49.28
C SER A 45 4.79 33.04 -49.59
N GLN A 46 5.51 32.52 -48.58
CA GLN A 46 6.84 31.89 -48.75
C GLN A 46 6.91 30.45 -48.19
N LEU A 47 5.80 29.71 -48.25
CA LEU A 47 5.77 28.26 -47.94
C LEU A 47 5.71 27.45 -49.24
N GLN A 48 6.57 26.43 -49.33
CA GLN A 48 6.82 25.57 -50.52
C GLN A 48 7.55 26.35 -51.63
N THR A 49 8.64 25.88 -52.24
CA THR A 49 9.17 24.51 -52.44
C THR A 49 10.71 24.59 -52.35
N ALA A 50 11.45 23.66 -51.71
CA ALA A 50 11.77 22.33 -52.23
C ALA A 50 12.31 21.37 -51.15
N VAL A 51 12.31 20.06 -51.48
CA VAL A 51 12.84 18.98 -50.62
C VAL A 51 14.20 18.54 -51.13
N GLY A 52 15.21 18.53 -50.26
CA GLY A 52 16.57 18.05 -50.53
C GLY A 52 17.19 17.49 -49.25
N GLN A 53 18.00 16.43 -49.37
CA GLN A 53 18.49 15.67 -48.21
C GLN A 53 19.63 16.38 -47.48
N GLU A 54 19.44 16.68 -46.20
CA GLU A 54 20.51 16.53 -45.20
C GLU A 54 19.91 16.20 -43.83
N ALA A 55 20.56 15.32 -43.07
CA ALA A 55 20.02 14.80 -41.81
C ALA A 55 20.27 15.77 -40.65
N ALA A 56 19.49 16.84 -40.59
CA ALA A 56 19.55 17.83 -39.51
C ALA A 56 19.39 17.14 -38.14
N VAL A 57 20.42 17.23 -37.30
CA VAL A 57 20.38 16.74 -35.92
C VAL A 57 19.37 17.57 -35.14
N ALA A 58 18.20 17.00 -34.89
CA ALA A 58 17.12 17.67 -34.18
C ALA A 58 17.56 17.98 -32.73
N THR A 59 17.81 19.26 -32.46
CA THR A 59 18.07 19.76 -31.10
C THR A 59 16.90 19.37 -30.19
N PRO A 60 17.13 18.75 -29.01
CA PRO A 60 16.04 18.34 -28.14
C PRO A 60 15.18 19.54 -27.72
N VAL A 61 13.90 19.52 -28.09
CA VAL A 61 12.92 20.54 -27.67
C VAL A 61 12.58 20.27 -26.21
N THR A 62 13.38 20.84 -25.30
CA THR A 62 13.10 20.86 -23.87
C THR A 62 11.82 21.65 -23.62
N THR A 63 10.69 20.96 -23.42
CA THR A 63 9.42 21.61 -23.07
C THR A 63 9.55 22.30 -21.71
N PRO A 64 9.31 23.63 -21.61
CA PRO A 64 9.54 24.39 -20.36
C PRO A 64 8.82 23.82 -19.13
N ASP A 65 7.59 23.34 -19.32
CA ASP A 65 6.70 22.91 -18.24
C ASP A 65 6.93 21.46 -17.76
N GLY A 66 7.72 20.67 -18.48
CA GLY A 66 7.98 19.26 -18.19
C GLY A 66 6.81 18.31 -18.47
N LEU A 67 6.90 17.08 -17.96
CA LEU A 67 5.83 16.07 -18.11
C LEU A 67 4.59 16.43 -17.29
N SER A 68 3.41 16.22 -17.88
CA SER A 68 2.15 16.37 -17.15
C SER A 68 2.02 15.34 -16.02
N ALA A 69 1.31 15.71 -14.95
CA ALA A 69 1.14 14.84 -13.79
C ALA A 69 0.44 13.50 -14.11
N GLU A 70 -0.39 13.46 -15.16
CA GLU A 70 -1.04 12.22 -15.61
C GLU A 70 -0.09 11.32 -16.40
N VAL A 71 0.72 11.89 -17.31
CA VAL A 71 1.73 11.12 -18.05
C VAL A 71 2.76 10.55 -17.06
N TYR A 72 3.30 11.38 -16.16
CA TYR A 72 4.21 10.94 -15.09
C TYR A 72 3.62 9.80 -14.23
N ARG A 73 2.32 9.86 -13.89
CA ARG A 73 1.62 8.77 -13.17
C ARG A 73 1.61 7.47 -13.97
N LYS A 74 1.36 7.55 -15.28
CA LYS A 74 1.19 6.41 -16.18
C LYS A 74 2.50 5.73 -16.57
N SER A 75 3.53 6.51 -16.94
CA SER A 75 4.86 6.02 -17.35
C SER A 75 5.48 4.99 -16.40
N SER A 76 6.17 3.99 -16.95
CA SER A 76 7.08 3.10 -16.21
C SER A 76 8.37 3.83 -15.79
N ALA A 77 9.19 3.21 -14.96
CA ALA A 77 10.51 3.76 -14.65
C ALA A 77 11.43 3.77 -15.89
N LEU A 78 11.30 2.79 -16.78
CA LEU A 78 12.02 2.76 -18.06
C LEU A 78 11.59 3.88 -19.01
N ASP A 79 10.28 4.16 -19.13
CA ASP A 79 9.79 5.27 -19.97
C ASP A 79 10.34 6.62 -19.50
N LEU A 80 10.33 6.86 -18.19
CA LEU A 80 10.86 8.10 -17.61
C LEU A 80 12.38 8.22 -17.82
N ALA A 81 13.14 7.13 -17.74
CA ALA A 81 14.57 7.13 -18.06
C ALA A 81 14.84 7.37 -19.56
N ALA A 82 13.98 6.87 -20.45
CA ALA A 82 14.05 7.14 -21.88
C ALA A 82 13.69 8.59 -22.21
N ASP A 83 12.69 9.17 -21.56
CA ASP A 83 12.29 10.57 -21.72
C ASP A 83 13.35 11.55 -21.21
N VAL A 84 14.08 11.19 -20.15
CA VAL A 84 15.27 11.94 -19.68
C VAL A 84 16.38 11.91 -20.73
N ARG A 85 16.68 10.74 -21.30
CA ARG A 85 17.69 10.61 -22.37
C ARG A 85 17.33 11.35 -23.65
N ALA A 86 16.04 11.36 -24.00
CA ALA A 86 15.51 12.08 -25.15
C ALA A 86 15.39 13.60 -24.93
N GLY A 87 15.74 14.12 -23.74
CA GLY A 87 15.67 15.55 -23.41
C GLY A 87 14.25 16.11 -23.28
N LYS A 88 13.21 15.26 -23.27
CA LYS A 88 11.82 15.68 -23.09
C LYS A 88 11.55 16.19 -21.67
N VAL A 89 12.31 15.67 -20.70
CA VAL A 89 12.24 16.03 -19.29
C VAL A 89 13.63 15.91 -18.67
N THR A 90 13.89 16.62 -17.58
CA THR A 90 15.14 16.50 -16.81
C THR A 90 14.92 15.69 -15.53
N SER A 91 15.97 15.02 -15.05
CA SER A 91 15.99 14.36 -13.72
C SER A 91 15.49 15.29 -12.61
N THR A 92 15.86 16.58 -12.68
CA THR A 92 15.44 17.63 -11.75
C THR A 92 13.94 17.94 -11.84
N GLN A 93 13.33 17.93 -13.03
CA GLN A 93 11.87 18.04 -13.18
C GLN A 93 11.16 16.80 -12.61
N LEU A 94 11.68 15.58 -12.85
CA LEU A 94 11.10 14.36 -12.29
C LEU A 94 11.16 14.33 -10.75
N VAL A 95 12.29 14.69 -10.14
CA VAL A 95 12.43 14.78 -8.69
C VAL A 95 11.49 15.85 -8.10
N LYS A 96 11.36 17.02 -8.74
CA LYS A 96 10.38 18.05 -8.33
C LYS A 96 8.94 17.53 -8.41
N GLN A 97 8.59 16.82 -9.48
CA GLN A 97 7.25 16.25 -9.69
C GLN A 97 6.91 15.18 -8.65
N ALA A 98 7.84 14.27 -8.35
CA ALA A 98 7.67 13.25 -7.31
C ALA A 98 7.48 13.89 -5.92
N ILE A 99 8.30 14.88 -5.58
CA ILE A 99 8.22 15.61 -4.30
C ILE A 99 6.93 16.43 -4.20
N ALA A 100 6.45 17.03 -5.29
CA ALA A 100 5.16 17.70 -5.33
C ALA A 100 4.00 16.73 -5.02
N LYS A 101 4.00 15.52 -5.59
CA LYS A 101 3.04 14.47 -5.22
C LYS A 101 3.19 13.99 -3.78
N VAL A 102 4.41 13.83 -3.23
CA VAL A 102 4.56 13.56 -1.78
C VAL A 102 3.90 14.67 -0.94
N LYS A 103 4.11 15.94 -1.29
CA LYS A 103 3.53 17.08 -0.56
C LYS A 103 2.01 17.15 -0.67
N ALA A 104 1.42 16.74 -1.78
CA ALA A 104 -0.04 16.71 -2.00
C ALA A 104 -0.72 15.49 -1.36
N ASP A 105 -0.19 14.28 -1.61
CA ASP A 105 -0.92 13.02 -1.42
C ASP A 105 -0.50 12.28 -0.13
N ASN A 106 0.75 12.43 0.32
CA ASN A 106 1.18 11.80 1.57
C ASN A 106 0.39 12.23 2.83
N PRO A 107 -0.11 13.49 2.97
CA PRO A 107 -0.97 13.85 4.11
C PRO A 107 -2.26 13.02 4.21
N GLN A 108 -2.75 12.44 3.11
CA GLN A 108 -3.87 11.50 3.13
C GLN A 108 -3.44 10.04 3.21
N LEU A 109 -2.29 9.63 2.66
CA LEU A 109 -1.80 8.24 2.62
C LEU A 109 -0.93 7.81 3.82
N ASN A 110 -0.07 8.68 4.34
CA ASN A 110 0.98 8.36 5.32
C ASN A 110 1.92 7.22 4.87
N GLY A 111 2.30 7.24 3.58
CA GLY A 111 3.19 6.26 2.93
C GLY A 111 4.68 6.65 2.97
N VAL A 112 5.01 7.94 3.10
CA VAL A 112 6.39 8.48 3.17
C VAL A 112 6.64 9.07 4.55
N ILE A 113 7.75 8.70 5.19
CA ILE A 113 8.14 9.18 6.54
C ILE A 113 9.17 10.31 6.52
N THR A 114 10.03 10.35 5.50
CA THR A 114 11.09 11.37 5.35
C THR A 114 11.30 11.71 3.88
N LEU A 115 11.68 12.96 3.61
CA LEU A 115 12.17 13.43 2.32
C LEU A 115 13.61 13.95 2.47
N ARG A 116 14.37 13.94 1.38
CA ARG A 116 15.72 14.54 1.28
C ARG A 116 15.83 15.48 0.08
N GLU A 117 14.85 16.39 -0.02
CA GLU A 117 14.60 17.27 -1.18
C GLU A 117 15.85 17.94 -1.75
N ASP A 118 16.58 18.72 -0.93
CA ASP A 118 17.77 19.45 -1.41
C ASP A 118 18.86 18.50 -1.94
N ALA A 119 19.12 17.41 -1.23
CA ALA A 119 20.11 16.41 -1.62
C ALA A 119 19.70 15.64 -2.88
N ALA A 120 18.41 15.32 -3.03
CA ALA A 120 17.88 14.68 -4.23
C ALA A 120 17.93 15.61 -5.46
N LEU A 121 17.71 16.91 -5.28
CA LEU A 121 17.84 17.91 -6.35
C LEU A 121 19.31 18.16 -6.74
N GLN A 122 20.23 18.14 -5.77
CA GLN A 122 21.68 18.18 -6.03
C GLN A 122 22.16 16.92 -6.76
N GLU A 123 21.73 15.74 -6.31
CA GLU A 123 21.99 14.46 -7.01
C GLU A 123 21.42 14.48 -8.44
N ALA A 124 20.20 14.98 -8.63
CA ALA A 124 19.55 15.08 -9.95
C ALA A 124 20.32 15.99 -10.93
N ALA A 125 20.88 17.10 -10.44
CA ALA A 125 21.66 18.03 -11.25
C ALA A 125 23.11 17.55 -11.53
N ALA A 126 23.65 16.65 -10.70
CA ALA A 126 25.02 16.14 -10.82
C ALA A 126 25.12 14.76 -11.51
N LEU A 127 24.00 14.03 -11.66
CA LEU A 127 23.98 12.68 -12.24
C LEU A 127 24.29 12.71 -13.75
N LYS A 128 25.39 12.06 -14.15
CA LYS A 128 25.79 11.88 -15.55
C LYS A 128 25.25 10.57 -16.10
N ASP A 129 24.87 10.53 -17.38
CA ASP A 129 24.55 9.23 -18.00
C ASP A 129 25.82 8.40 -18.24
N THR A 130 25.73 7.11 -17.92
CA THR A 130 26.79 6.10 -18.05
C THR A 130 26.24 4.79 -18.63
N GLY A 131 25.00 4.78 -19.12
CA GLY A 131 24.31 3.58 -19.62
C GLY A 131 23.51 2.81 -18.55
N GLN A 132 23.47 3.32 -17.31
CA GLN A 132 22.65 2.81 -16.21
C GLN A 132 21.14 2.78 -16.57
N PRO A 133 20.39 1.69 -16.35
CA PRO A 133 19.06 1.52 -16.96
C PRO A 133 18.07 2.65 -16.61
N PHE A 134 17.97 3.04 -15.34
CA PHE A 134 16.95 3.95 -14.82
C PHE A 134 17.48 5.38 -14.56
N TYR A 135 18.32 5.88 -15.48
CA TYR A 135 18.97 7.20 -15.37
C TYR A 135 17.98 8.34 -15.06
N GLY A 136 18.21 9.04 -13.95
CA GLY A 136 17.47 10.26 -13.59
C GLY A 136 16.11 10.04 -12.93
N VAL A 137 15.70 8.79 -12.70
CA VAL A 137 14.37 8.46 -12.19
C VAL A 137 14.29 8.59 -10.66
N PRO A 138 13.27 9.28 -10.09
CA PRO A 138 13.08 9.37 -8.65
C PRO A 138 12.58 8.05 -8.05
N ILE A 139 13.18 7.63 -6.92
CA ILE A 139 12.74 6.45 -6.15
C ILE A 139 12.57 6.75 -4.67
N LEU A 140 11.60 6.09 -4.05
CA LEU A 140 11.44 6.01 -2.60
C LEU A 140 11.97 4.67 -2.08
N ILE A 141 12.72 4.68 -0.98
CA ILE A 141 13.27 3.45 -0.38
C ILE A 141 12.55 3.05 0.91
N LYS A 142 12.46 1.75 1.22
CA LYS A 142 11.84 1.31 2.49
C LYS A 142 12.63 1.80 3.70
N GLY A 143 11.96 2.39 4.69
CA GLY A 143 12.59 2.87 5.93
C GLY A 143 13.19 1.80 6.87
N LEU A 144 13.16 0.52 6.47
CA LEU A 144 13.63 -0.63 7.25
C LEU A 144 14.56 -1.53 6.42
N GLY A 145 15.75 -1.80 6.93
CA GLY A 145 16.75 -2.68 6.31
C GLY A 145 17.44 -2.12 5.06
N GLN A 146 17.04 -0.94 4.58
CA GLN A 146 17.60 -0.30 3.39
C GLN A 146 18.30 1.00 3.76
N THR A 147 19.45 0.84 4.38
CA THR A 147 20.20 1.91 5.01
C THR A 147 20.74 2.93 4.00
N LEU A 148 20.54 4.23 4.26
CA LEU A 148 21.10 5.35 3.49
C LEU A 148 21.82 6.31 4.45
N LYS A 149 23.03 6.75 4.09
CA LYS A 149 23.80 7.69 4.93
C LYS A 149 23.05 9.00 5.13
N GLY A 150 22.96 9.46 6.38
CA GLY A 150 22.20 10.66 6.75
C GLY A 150 20.67 10.48 6.80
N ALA A 151 20.16 9.29 6.47
CA ALA A 151 18.73 8.98 6.55
C ALA A 151 18.35 8.26 7.86
N SER A 152 17.06 8.20 8.15
CA SER A 152 16.50 7.66 9.40
C SER A 152 16.69 6.13 9.47
N ASN A 153 17.05 5.61 10.65
CA ASN A 153 17.29 4.18 10.89
C ASN A 153 16.77 3.77 12.27
N THR A 154 15.46 3.92 12.49
CA THR A 154 14.80 3.75 13.80
C THR A 154 14.35 2.33 14.11
N ASP A 155 14.32 1.45 13.10
CA ASP A 155 13.67 0.14 13.12
C ASP A 155 12.16 0.19 13.51
N GLY A 156 11.56 1.38 13.46
CA GLY A 156 10.18 1.65 13.86
C GLY A 156 9.98 1.79 15.38
N LEU A 157 11.07 1.71 16.16
CA LEU A 157 11.06 1.71 17.62
C LEU A 157 11.00 3.14 18.17
N VAL A 158 10.06 3.41 19.08
CA VAL A 158 9.91 4.73 19.72
C VAL A 158 11.18 5.13 20.50
N ALA A 159 11.85 4.18 21.14
CA ALA A 159 13.10 4.37 21.86
C ALA A 159 14.31 4.71 20.96
N ASN A 160 14.19 4.53 19.64
CA ASN A 160 15.24 4.72 18.65
C ASN A 160 14.86 5.80 17.60
N LYS A 161 13.85 6.63 17.91
CA LYS A 161 13.18 7.54 16.96
C LYS A 161 14.09 8.57 16.26
N ASP A 162 15.21 8.94 16.88
CA ASP A 162 16.15 9.95 16.35
C ASP A 162 17.38 9.33 15.67
N ALA A 163 17.40 8.01 15.50
CA ALA A 163 18.54 7.31 14.91
C ALA A 163 18.71 7.62 13.42
N VAL A 164 19.95 7.90 13.03
CA VAL A 164 20.38 8.26 11.67
C VAL A 164 21.60 7.39 11.31
N SER A 165 21.66 6.90 10.07
CA SER A 165 22.78 6.06 9.65
C SER A 165 24.04 6.86 9.26
N GLY A 166 25.20 6.38 9.68
CA GLY A 166 26.51 6.84 9.20
C GLY A 166 26.92 6.31 7.81
N PHE A 167 26.21 5.33 7.25
CA PHE A 167 26.59 4.63 6.00
C PHE A 167 25.38 4.30 5.10
N THR A 168 25.66 4.05 3.81
CA THR A 168 24.69 3.53 2.84
C THR A 168 24.89 2.02 2.65
N GLY A 169 23.81 1.25 2.59
CA GLY A 169 23.82 -0.21 2.40
C GLY A 169 24.08 -0.62 0.94
N THR A 170 24.38 -1.90 0.71
CA THR A 170 24.70 -2.41 -0.63
C THR A 170 23.53 -2.31 -1.59
N LEU A 171 22.31 -2.67 -1.17
CA LEU A 171 21.11 -2.52 -2.00
C LEU A 171 20.91 -1.06 -2.45
N VAL A 172 21.00 -0.09 -1.52
CA VAL A 172 20.78 1.33 -1.83
C VAL A 172 21.86 1.87 -2.76
N ARG A 173 23.14 1.47 -2.57
CA ARG A 173 24.21 1.74 -3.55
C ARG A 173 23.88 1.18 -4.93
N ASN A 174 23.38 -0.04 -5.02
CA ASN A 174 23.04 -0.68 -6.29
C ASN A 174 21.82 -0.02 -6.97
N ILE A 175 20.83 0.43 -6.21
CA ILE A 175 19.71 1.25 -6.70
C ILE A 175 20.22 2.58 -7.28
N GLN A 176 21.11 3.27 -6.57
CA GLN A 176 21.74 4.51 -7.09
C GLN A 176 22.59 4.24 -8.34
N ALA A 177 23.37 3.16 -8.35
CA ALA A 177 24.18 2.75 -9.51
C ALA A 177 23.34 2.24 -10.71
N ALA A 178 22.08 1.89 -10.50
CA ALA A 178 21.13 1.59 -11.57
C ALA A 178 20.52 2.87 -12.20
N GLY A 179 20.82 4.06 -11.65
CA GLY A 179 20.43 5.38 -12.18
C GLY A 179 19.42 6.16 -11.32
N PHE A 180 18.87 5.54 -10.27
CA PHE A 180 17.81 6.15 -9.47
C PHE A 180 18.31 7.20 -8.48
N ILE A 181 17.51 8.25 -8.29
CA ILE A 181 17.72 9.31 -7.30
C ILE A 181 16.80 9.06 -6.11
N VAL A 182 17.37 8.86 -4.92
CA VAL A 182 16.59 8.51 -3.72
C VAL A 182 16.00 9.77 -3.09
N ILE A 183 14.69 9.98 -3.21
CA ILE A 183 14.02 11.21 -2.75
C ILE A 183 13.57 11.17 -1.28
N GLY A 184 13.48 9.99 -0.66
CA GLY A 184 12.96 9.83 0.70
C GLY A 184 12.77 8.37 1.13
N GLN A 185 12.22 8.16 2.33
CA GLN A 185 11.97 6.84 2.91
C GLN A 185 10.47 6.58 3.14
N THR A 186 10.03 5.33 2.97
CA THR A 186 8.62 4.91 3.11
C THR A 186 8.30 4.31 4.48
N ASN A 187 7.01 4.36 4.83
CA ASN A 187 6.45 3.92 6.11
C ASN A 187 6.36 2.38 6.21
N PHE A 188 6.63 1.86 7.41
CA PHE A 188 6.72 0.44 7.73
C PHE A 188 6.25 0.19 9.19
N PRO A 189 5.74 -1.01 9.51
CA PRO A 189 5.40 -1.40 10.88
C PRO A 189 6.66 -1.67 11.72
N GLU A 190 6.53 -1.55 13.03
CA GLU A 190 7.59 -1.78 14.02
C GLU A 190 8.34 -3.11 13.78
N MET A 191 9.68 -3.06 13.69
CA MET A 191 10.57 -4.18 13.35
C MET A 191 10.23 -4.93 12.04
N GLY A 192 9.31 -4.42 11.22
CA GLY A 192 8.78 -5.11 10.04
C GLY A 192 7.79 -6.24 10.34
N LEU A 193 7.36 -6.40 11.60
CA LEU A 193 6.66 -7.59 12.12
C LEU A 193 5.17 -7.71 11.77
N LEU A 194 4.59 -6.81 10.95
CA LEU A 194 3.15 -6.86 10.64
C LEU A 194 2.87 -6.94 9.14
N ASN A 195 1.90 -7.80 8.81
CA ASN A 195 1.28 -7.94 7.48
C ASN A 195 0.46 -6.67 7.07
N VAL A 196 0.48 -5.62 7.90
CA VAL A 196 -0.15 -4.30 7.72
C VAL A 196 0.82 -3.21 8.19
N THR A 197 1.01 -2.14 7.42
CA THR A 197 1.86 -1.02 7.85
C THR A 197 1.14 -0.17 8.89
N THR A 198 1.47 -0.41 10.17
CA THR A 198 1.16 0.45 11.31
C THR A 198 2.18 0.30 12.43
N SER A 199 2.55 1.40 13.10
CA SER A 199 3.48 1.40 14.24
C SER A 199 3.13 2.50 15.26
N LYS A 200 3.68 2.41 16.48
CA LYS A 200 3.56 3.49 17.48
C LYS A 200 4.28 4.78 17.04
N LEU A 201 5.38 4.66 16.30
CA LEU A 201 6.22 5.77 15.86
C LEU A 201 5.64 6.52 14.64
N TYR A 202 5.23 5.79 13.59
CA TYR A 202 4.80 6.36 12.31
C TYR A 202 3.29 6.29 12.05
N GLY A 203 2.52 5.61 12.91
CA GLY A 203 1.09 5.40 12.70
C GLY A 203 0.79 4.44 11.54
N ALA A 204 -0.49 4.35 11.14
CA ALA A 204 -0.91 3.53 9.99
C ALA A 204 -0.67 4.24 8.66
N ALA A 205 -0.09 3.53 7.69
CA ALA A 205 -0.23 3.88 6.27
C ALA A 205 -1.62 3.47 5.78
N LYS A 206 -2.08 4.09 4.70
CA LYS A 206 -3.40 3.87 4.10
C LYS A 206 -3.25 3.62 2.60
N ASN A 207 -4.20 2.90 2.04
CA ASN A 207 -4.17 2.44 0.66
C ASN A 207 -4.67 3.52 -0.33
N ALA A 208 -3.92 3.73 -1.41
CA ALA A 208 -4.28 4.64 -2.51
C ALA A 208 -5.66 4.32 -3.11
N TRP A 209 -6.01 3.04 -3.25
CA TRP A 209 -7.32 2.59 -3.74
C TRP A 209 -8.47 3.05 -2.83
N ASN A 210 -8.26 3.04 -1.51
CA ASN A 210 -9.25 3.48 -0.53
C ASN A 210 -8.61 3.74 0.85
N THR A 211 -8.60 4.99 1.29
CA THR A 211 -7.88 5.40 2.51
C THR A 211 -8.50 4.93 3.84
N ASP A 212 -9.69 4.31 3.82
CA ASP A 212 -10.23 3.57 4.97
C ASP A 212 -9.51 2.22 5.18
N TYR A 213 -8.75 1.72 4.20
CA TYR A 213 -8.07 0.41 4.18
C TYR A 213 -6.54 0.53 4.21
N ASN A 214 -5.88 -0.53 4.69
CA ASN A 214 -4.43 -0.59 4.80
C ASN A 214 -3.79 -1.02 3.47
N PRO A 215 -2.59 -0.55 3.09
CA PRO A 215 -1.89 -1.00 1.88
C PRO A 215 -1.17 -2.34 2.07
N GLY A 216 -1.29 -2.98 3.24
CA GLY A 216 -0.53 -4.18 3.58
C GLY A 216 0.80 -3.84 4.23
N GLY A 217 1.64 -4.85 4.43
CA GLY A 217 2.89 -4.71 5.15
C GLY A 217 3.81 -5.92 5.01
N SER A 218 5.10 -5.79 5.30
CA SER A 218 5.71 -4.60 5.93
C SER A 218 6.19 -3.48 4.99
N SER A 219 6.09 -3.64 3.65
CA SER A 219 6.47 -2.59 2.67
C SER A 219 5.32 -1.67 2.23
N GLY A 220 4.20 -1.59 2.98
CA GLY A 220 2.97 -0.91 2.55
C GLY A 220 3.11 0.59 2.25
N GLY A 221 4.11 1.29 2.82
CA GLY A 221 4.42 2.66 2.43
C GLY A 221 4.93 2.75 0.98
N SER A 222 5.78 1.82 0.55
CA SER A 222 6.28 1.72 -0.83
C SER A 222 5.14 1.40 -1.80
N ALA A 223 4.34 0.37 -1.51
CA ALA A 223 3.24 -0.02 -2.39
C ALA A 223 2.17 1.08 -2.54
N THR A 224 1.80 1.80 -1.47
CA THR A 224 0.85 2.91 -1.64
C THR A 224 1.44 4.13 -2.35
N SER A 225 2.76 4.35 -2.29
CA SER A 225 3.42 5.39 -3.07
C SER A 225 3.50 5.06 -4.55
N VAL A 226 3.70 3.79 -4.91
CA VAL A 226 3.71 3.35 -6.32
C VAL A 226 2.29 3.33 -6.90
N ALA A 227 1.30 2.81 -6.17
CA ALA A 227 -0.09 2.77 -6.63
C ALA A 227 -0.72 4.17 -6.81
N ASP A 228 -0.31 5.16 -6.00
CA ASP A 228 -0.69 6.57 -6.17
C ASP A 228 0.13 7.30 -7.27
N GLY A 229 1.18 6.66 -7.79
CA GLY A 229 2.09 7.23 -8.79
C GLY A 229 3.00 8.34 -8.25
N ILE A 230 3.35 8.32 -6.95
CA ILE A 230 4.32 9.25 -6.35
C ILE A 230 5.71 9.03 -6.95
N THR A 231 6.12 7.77 -7.06
CA THR A 231 7.28 7.30 -7.85
C THR A 231 6.84 6.11 -8.70
N PRO A 232 7.43 5.87 -9.88
CA PRO A 232 7.02 4.77 -10.77
C PRO A 232 7.26 3.39 -10.15
N VAL A 233 8.26 3.30 -9.26
CA VAL A 233 8.65 2.13 -8.46
C VAL A 233 9.08 2.58 -7.06
N ALA A 234 9.09 1.68 -6.09
CA ALA A 234 9.61 1.95 -4.74
C ALA A 234 10.13 0.65 -4.10
N THR A 235 11.25 0.71 -3.38
CA THR A 235 11.90 -0.52 -2.90
C THR A 235 11.17 -1.13 -1.69
N GLY A 236 11.39 -2.42 -1.46
CA GLY A 236 10.88 -3.13 -0.29
C GLY A 236 11.68 -4.38 0.04
N ASN A 237 11.23 -5.11 1.06
CA ASN A 237 11.81 -6.40 1.42
C ASN A 237 10.76 -7.34 2.03
N ASP A 238 11.01 -8.63 1.86
CA ASP A 238 10.05 -9.71 2.06
C ASP A 238 10.69 -10.82 2.91
N ALA A 239 10.19 -10.96 4.14
CA ALA A 239 10.53 -12.02 5.11
C ALA A 239 9.38 -13.00 5.39
N GLY A 240 8.15 -12.64 5.00
CA GLY A 240 6.91 -13.41 5.23
C GLY A 240 5.77 -13.03 4.28
N GLY A 241 6.08 -12.45 3.12
CA GLY A 241 5.12 -11.81 2.21
C GLY A 241 5.22 -10.29 2.14
N SER A 242 6.23 -9.66 2.75
CA SER A 242 6.26 -8.21 2.92
C SER A 242 6.50 -7.38 1.64
N LEU A 243 6.64 -8.00 0.47
CA LEU A 243 6.43 -7.37 -0.85
C LEU A 243 5.11 -7.86 -1.48
N ARG A 244 4.87 -9.17 -1.46
CA ARG A 244 3.71 -9.78 -2.16
C ARG A 244 2.35 -9.41 -1.54
N ILE A 245 2.24 -9.33 -0.21
CA ILE A 245 1.04 -8.89 0.50
C ILE A 245 0.66 -7.45 0.11
N PRO A 246 1.55 -6.45 0.24
CA PRO A 246 1.19 -5.09 -0.16
C PRO A 246 0.98 -4.94 -1.67
N ALA A 247 1.74 -5.63 -2.53
CA ALA A 247 1.46 -5.69 -3.97
C ALA A 247 0.04 -6.21 -4.28
N SER A 248 -0.38 -7.31 -3.65
CA SER A 248 -1.74 -7.88 -3.75
C SER A 248 -2.84 -6.92 -3.30
N TRP A 249 -2.57 -6.08 -2.30
CA TRP A 249 -3.56 -5.17 -1.71
C TRP A 249 -3.54 -3.75 -2.28
N SER A 250 -2.49 -3.34 -3.00
CA SER A 250 -2.41 -2.06 -3.72
C SER A 250 -2.34 -2.20 -5.24
N GLY A 251 -2.54 -3.41 -5.78
CA GLY A 251 -2.74 -3.65 -7.21
C GLY A 251 -1.46 -3.44 -8.03
N LEU A 252 -0.35 -4.06 -7.58
CA LEU A 252 0.98 -3.96 -8.18
C LEU A 252 1.59 -5.35 -8.41
N VAL A 253 2.71 -5.39 -9.14
CA VAL A 253 3.60 -6.55 -9.21
C VAL A 253 4.56 -6.55 -8.02
N GLY A 254 4.62 -7.66 -7.31
CA GLY A 254 5.52 -7.87 -6.17
C GLY A 254 6.32 -9.16 -6.31
N LEU A 255 7.58 -9.06 -6.73
CA LEU A 255 8.51 -10.20 -6.81
C LEU A 255 9.28 -10.38 -5.49
N LYS A 256 9.35 -11.61 -5.01
CA LYS A 256 10.18 -12.11 -3.90
C LYS A 256 11.24 -13.03 -4.51
N PRO A 257 12.47 -12.55 -4.81
CA PRO A 257 13.51 -13.33 -5.48
C PRO A 257 13.98 -14.55 -4.67
N THR A 258 14.68 -15.48 -5.31
CA THR A 258 15.37 -16.58 -4.62
C THR A 258 16.28 -16.03 -3.51
N GLN A 259 16.34 -16.73 -2.38
CA GLN A 259 17.21 -16.42 -1.25
C GLN A 259 18.67 -16.17 -1.70
N GLY A 260 19.19 -14.95 -1.47
CA GLY A 260 20.55 -14.54 -1.87
C GLY A 260 20.74 -14.13 -3.35
N MET A 261 19.67 -14.12 -4.17
CA MET A 261 19.72 -13.76 -5.59
C MET A 261 20.02 -12.28 -5.85
N ILE A 262 19.64 -11.39 -4.93
CA ILE A 262 19.89 -9.95 -5.03
C ILE A 262 21.17 -9.57 -4.28
N GLN A 263 21.98 -8.67 -4.84
CA GLN A 263 23.27 -8.31 -4.26
C GLN A 263 23.11 -7.54 -2.95
N GLY A 264 23.43 -8.20 -1.83
CA GLY A 264 23.29 -7.67 -0.48
C GLY A 264 22.34 -8.49 0.40
N ASP A 265 21.57 -9.40 -0.19
CA ASP A 265 20.78 -10.38 0.56
C ASP A 265 21.67 -11.46 1.20
N GLY A 266 21.20 -12.02 2.32
CA GLY A 266 21.84 -13.18 2.95
C GLY A 266 21.58 -14.46 2.16
N SER A 267 22.60 -15.32 2.07
CA SER A 267 22.56 -16.61 1.35
C SER A 267 22.60 -17.84 2.25
N SER A 268 22.65 -17.69 3.58
CA SER A 268 22.48 -18.81 4.51
C SER A 268 21.04 -19.33 4.47
N ALA A 269 20.83 -20.61 4.78
CA ALA A 269 19.49 -21.20 4.82
C ALA A 269 18.52 -20.45 5.75
N THR A 270 19.05 -19.85 6.82
CA THR A 270 18.37 -19.02 7.84
C THR A 270 18.05 -17.58 7.41
N ALA A 271 18.57 -17.11 6.27
CA ALA A 271 18.35 -15.74 5.81
C ALA A 271 17.02 -15.62 5.05
N HIS A 272 15.90 -15.62 5.77
CA HIS A 272 14.55 -15.67 5.16
C HIS A 272 14.08 -14.35 4.51
N THR A 273 14.78 -13.25 4.77
CA THR A 273 14.52 -11.92 4.19
C THR A 273 15.27 -11.72 2.87
N VAL A 274 14.54 -11.34 1.82
CA VAL A 274 15.11 -10.85 0.55
C VAL A 274 14.70 -9.39 0.29
N ASN A 275 15.51 -8.64 -0.46
CA ASN A 275 15.20 -7.27 -0.88
C ASN A 275 14.80 -7.22 -2.35
N PHE A 276 13.78 -6.43 -2.69
CA PHE A 276 13.43 -6.12 -4.07
C PHE A 276 12.63 -4.81 -4.17
N VAL A 277 11.70 -4.70 -5.12
CA VAL A 277 11.00 -3.47 -5.50
C VAL A 277 9.52 -3.76 -5.79
N GLU A 278 8.65 -2.86 -5.35
CA GLU A 278 7.23 -2.78 -5.75
C GLU A 278 7.17 -2.09 -7.13
N THR A 279 6.58 -2.73 -8.13
CA THR A 279 6.59 -2.26 -9.53
C THR A 279 5.20 -2.30 -10.16
N LYS A 280 4.94 -1.41 -11.13
CA LYS A 280 3.76 -1.51 -12.02
C LYS A 280 3.96 -2.57 -13.10
N THR A 281 5.00 -2.40 -13.92
CA THR A 281 5.21 -3.21 -15.13
C THR A 281 6.24 -4.34 -14.94
N MET A 282 6.09 -5.42 -15.71
CA MET A 282 7.04 -6.52 -15.79
C MET A 282 8.34 -6.13 -16.49
N ALA A 283 8.31 -5.10 -17.36
CA ALA A 283 9.50 -4.49 -17.92
C ALA A 283 10.38 -3.86 -16.83
N ASP A 284 9.79 -3.05 -15.94
CA ASP A 284 10.48 -2.52 -14.75
C ASP A 284 10.94 -3.67 -13.85
N THR A 285 10.08 -4.66 -13.54
CA THR A 285 10.44 -5.83 -12.70
C THR A 285 11.66 -6.57 -13.25
N THR A 286 11.70 -6.83 -14.56
CA THR A 286 12.76 -7.62 -15.21
C THR A 286 14.08 -6.86 -15.28
N GLN A 287 14.04 -5.58 -15.64
CA GLN A 287 15.26 -4.77 -15.71
C GLN A 287 15.80 -4.43 -14.31
N LEU A 288 14.93 -4.30 -13.29
CA LEU A 288 15.35 -4.22 -11.88
C LEU A 288 15.95 -5.53 -11.39
N PHE A 289 15.41 -6.69 -11.78
CA PHE A 289 15.99 -7.99 -11.45
C PHE A 289 17.43 -8.06 -11.95
N ASP A 290 17.69 -7.76 -13.23
CA ASP A 290 19.03 -7.83 -13.79
C ASP A 290 20.00 -6.74 -13.30
N ALA A 291 19.50 -5.53 -13.00
CA ALA A 291 20.33 -4.47 -12.40
C ALA A 291 20.78 -4.79 -10.96
N LEU A 292 19.96 -5.53 -10.20
CA LEU A 292 20.18 -5.82 -8.79
C LEU A 292 20.71 -7.25 -8.52
N LYS A 293 20.66 -8.15 -9.51
CA LYS A 293 21.07 -9.56 -9.35
C LYS A 293 22.52 -9.67 -8.91
N ASN A 294 22.76 -10.49 -7.90
CA ASN A 294 24.09 -10.88 -7.47
C ASN A 294 24.82 -11.58 -8.62
N LYS A 295 25.92 -10.97 -9.08
CA LYS A 295 26.74 -11.49 -10.20
C LYS A 295 27.41 -12.84 -9.88
N LYS A 296 27.47 -13.24 -8.60
CA LYS A 296 27.95 -14.57 -8.16
C LYS A 296 26.85 -15.65 -8.14
N THR A 297 25.62 -15.33 -8.54
CA THR A 297 24.48 -16.26 -8.57
C THR A 297 23.89 -16.38 -9.96
N THR A 298 23.45 -17.58 -10.32
CA THR A 298 22.77 -17.88 -11.59
C THR A 298 21.29 -18.08 -11.34
N ALA A 299 20.45 -17.31 -12.04
CA ALA A 299 19.05 -17.66 -12.22
C ALA A 299 18.95 -18.57 -13.45
N ALA A 300 18.18 -19.64 -13.37
CA ALA A 300 17.94 -20.54 -14.49
C ALA A 300 17.22 -19.80 -15.63
N THR A 301 17.56 -20.09 -16.87
CA THR A 301 16.88 -19.53 -18.04
C THR A 301 15.43 -20.03 -18.09
N ALA A 302 14.47 -19.12 -18.31
CA ALA A 302 13.09 -19.52 -18.53
C ALA A 302 12.95 -20.30 -19.85
N PRO A 303 12.05 -21.29 -19.95
CA PRO A 303 11.71 -21.90 -21.23
C PRO A 303 11.06 -20.87 -22.16
N ALA A 304 11.31 -21.00 -23.47
CA ALA A 304 10.78 -20.08 -24.48
C ALA A 304 9.23 -20.02 -24.53
N SER A 305 8.56 -21.07 -24.04
CA SER A 305 7.11 -21.12 -23.86
C SER A 305 6.76 -21.81 -22.54
N LEU A 306 5.58 -21.48 -21.98
CA LEU A 306 5.00 -22.19 -20.84
C LEU A 306 4.15 -23.41 -21.29
N LYS A 307 3.94 -23.59 -22.61
CA LYS A 307 3.29 -24.78 -23.17
C LYS A 307 4.14 -26.02 -22.86
N GLY A 308 3.49 -27.11 -22.47
CA GLY A 308 4.15 -28.33 -21.98
C GLY A 308 4.48 -28.33 -20.49
N LEU A 309 4.50 -27.19 -19.80
CA LEU A 309 4.57 -27.17 -18.34
C LEU A 309 3.23 -27.58 -17.71
N THR A 310 3.30 -28.26 -16.56
CA THR A 310 2.15 -28.45 -15.67
C THR A 310 2.24 -27.50 -14.48
N VAL A 311 1.31 -26.57 -14.40
CA VAL A 311 1.11 -25.66 -13.26
C VAL A 311 0.20 -26.36 -12.25
N ALA A 312 0.67 -26.51 -11.01
CA ALA A 312 -0.20 -26.86 -9.89
C ALA A 312 -1.03 -25.63 -9.47
N TYR A 313 -2.24 -25.82 -8.95
CA TYR A 313 -2.94 -24.75 -8.23
C TYR A 313 -3.67 -25.23 -6.98
N SER A 314 -3.76 -24.37 -5.97
CA SER A 314 -4.63 -24.57 -4.82
C SER A 314 -5.17 -23.24 -4.27
N THR A 315 -6.42 -23.28 -3.82
CA THR A 315 -7.11 -22.19 -3.12
C THR A 315 -7.29 -22.48 -1.62
N LYS A 316 -6.73 -23.59 -1.12
CA LYS A 316 -6.80 -24.03 0.27
C LYS A 316 -5.77 -23.30 1.11
N SER A 317 -6.18 -22.69 2.23
CA SER A 317 -5.22 -22.09 3.17
C SER A 317 -4.28 -23.16 3.75
N PRO A 318 -2.95 -22.99 3.68
CA PRO A 318 -1.99 -23.94 4.25
C PRO A 318 -2.03 -24.00 5.79
N VAL A 319 -2.72 -23.05 6.44
CA VAL A 319 -2.99 -23.04 7.89
C VAL A 319 -4.46 -23.31 8.23
N GLY A 320 -5.25 -23.82 7.29
CA GLY A 320 -6.66 -24.21 7.51
C GLY A 320 -7.64 -23.05 7.73
N THR A 321 -7.20 -21.79 7.56
CA THR A 321 -8.06 -20.61 7.72
C THR A 321 -9.03 -20.42 6.55
N PRO A 322 -10.17 -19.71 6.74
CA PRO A 322 -11.08 -19.40 5.64
C PRO A 322 -10.42 -18.58 4.52
N VAL A 323 -10.80 -18.88 3.28
CA VAL A 323 -10.39 -18.15 2.07
C VAL A 323 -11.63 -17.55 1.43
N SER A 324 -11.56 -16.29 0.98
CA SER A 324 -12.71 -15.58 0.43
C SER A 324 -13.08 -16.10 -0.97
N SER A 325 -14.36 -16.00 -1.33
CA SER A 325 -14.85 -16.33 -2.68
C SER A 325 -14.18 -15.50 -3.77
N ASP A 326 -13.67 -14.31 -3.45
CA ASP A 326 -12.96 -13.45 -4.39
C ASP A 326 -11.51 -13.92 -4.60
N ALA A 327 -10.83 -14.38 -3.55
CA ALA A 327 -9.53 -15.04 -3.66
C ALA A 327 -9.62 -16.36 -4.48
N VAL A 328 -10.70 -17.13 -4.31
CA VAL A 328 -10.96 -18.33 -5.12
C VAL A 328 -11.17 -17.97 -6.59
N LYS A 329 -12.07 -17.01 -6.90
CA LYS A 329 -12.32 -16.57 -8.29
C LYS A 329 -11.09 -16.01 -8.99
N ALA A 330 -10.22 -15.28 -8.30
CA ALA A 330 -9.00 -14.74 -8.88
C ALA A 330 -8.09 -15.87 -9.41
N VAL A 331 -7.97 -16.96 -8.64
CA VAL A 331 -7.28 -18.18 -9.08
C VAL A 331 -8.06 -18.89 -10.19
N ASP A 332 -9.38 -19.07 -10.10
CA ASP A 332 -10.16 -19.72 -11.14
C ASP A 332 -10.06 -18.99 -12.50
N GLN A 333 -10.05 -17.66 -12.50
CA GLN A 333 -9.81 -16.84 -13.70
C GLN A 333 -8.41 -17.05 -14.25
N ALA A 334 -7.38 -17.02 -13.40
CA ALA A 334 -6.00 -17.28 -13.81
C ALA A 334 -5.78 -18.70 -14.35
N VAL A 335 -6.42 -19.71 -13.75
CA VAL A 335 -6.45 -21.10 -14.21
C VAL A 335 -7.09 -21.21 -15.60
N ASN A 336 -8.21 -20.52 -15.83
CA ASN A 336 -8.89 -20.52 -17.13
C ASN A 336 -8.10 -19.75 -18.20
N PHE A 337 -7.46 -18.64 -17.84
CA PHE A 337 -6.54 -17.91 -18.73
C PHE A 337 -5.35 -18.80 -19.14
N LEU A 338 -4.65 -19.41 -18.18
CA LEU A 338 -3.53 -20.33 -18.46
C LEU A 338 -3.94 -21.49 -19.38
N ARG A 339 -5.13 -22.07 -19.17
CA ARG A 339 -5.70 -23.10 -20.06
C ARG A 339 -5.95 -22.57 -21.47
N SER A 340 -6.45 -21.34 -21.64
CA SER A 340 -6.62 -20.71 -22.96
C SER A 340 -5.28 -20.46 -23.69
N GLN A 341 -4.19 -20.28 -22.94
CA GLN A 341 -2.83 -20.17 -23.50
C GLN A 341 -2.17 -21.53 -23.78
N GLY A 342 -2.87 -22.64 -23.54
CA GLY A 342 -2.36 -24.00 -23.77
C GLY A 342 -1.41 -24.52 -22.69
N VAL A 343 -1.44 -23.94 -21.49
CA VAL A 343 -0.70 -24.43 -20.33
C VAL A 343 -1.52 -25.51 -19.61
N THR A 344 -0.88 -26.59 -19.16
CA THR A 344 -1.59 -27.64 -18.39
C THR A 344 -1.74 -27.19 -16.94
N VAL A 345 -2.95 -27.23 -16.38
CA VAL A 345 -3.23 -26.69 -15.04
C VAL A 345 -4.04 -27.68 -14.20
N LYS A 346 -3.40 -28.26 -13.17
CA LYS A 346 -3.94 -29.32 -12.29
C LYS A 346 -4.13 -28.82 -10.86
N GLN A 347 -5.23 -29.20 -10.21
CA GLN A 347 -5.48 -28.84 -8.81
C GLN A 347 -4.68 -29.75 -7.88
N VAL A 348 -3.70 -29.20 -7.17
CA VAL A 348 -2.79 -29.95 -6.30
C VAL A 348 -2.36 -29.06 -5.13
N ASP A 349 -2.56 -29.53 -3.91
CA ASP A 349 -2.08 -28.85 -2.70
C ASP A 349 -0.55 -28.98 -2.54
N PRO A 350 0.18 -27.89 -2.20
CA PRO A 350 1.57 -27.98 -1.78
C PRO A 350 1.77 -28.95 -0.58
N PRO A 351 2.77 -29.85 -0.58
CA PRO A 351 2.94 -30.92 0.41
C PRO A 351 3.58 -30.45 1.73
N VAL A 352 3.20 -29.27 2.23
CA VAL A 352 3.76 -28.67 3.46
C VAL A 352 2.70 -28.51 4.55
N ASP A 353 3.14 -28.62 5.81
CA ASP A 353 2.34 -28.21 6.97
C ASP A 353 2.58 -26.72 7.23
N GLY A 354 1.63 -25.88 6.83
CA GLY A 354 1.70 -24.44 7.06
C GLY A 354 1.59 -24.06 8.55
N VAL A 355 0.92 -24.87 9.38
CA VAL A 355 0.81 -24.61 10.82
C VAL A 355 2.15 -24.84 11.50
N ALA A 356 2.84 -25.95 11.18
CA ALA A 356 4.19 -26.22 11.67
C ALA A 356 5.20 -25.17 11.17
N LEU A 357 5.15 -24.81 9.88
CA LEU A 357 5.99 -23.74 9.32
C LEU A 357 5.78 -22.39 10.03
N MET A 358 4.53 -21.99 10.28
CA MET A 358 4.26 -20.73 10.96
C MET A 358 4.63 -20.75 12.45
N LYS A 359 4.53 -21.89 13.13
CA LYS A 359 5.06 -22.03 14.49
C LYS A 359 6.59 -21.94 14.53
N ALA A 360 7.29 -22.55 13.58
CA ALA A 360 8.74 -22.42 13.43
C ALA A 360 9.15 -20.96 13.14
N TYR A 361 8.47 -20.31 12.19
CA TYR A 361 8.66 -18.89 11.86
C TYR A 361 8.54 -17.98 13.09
N TYR A 362 7.43 -18.07 13.85
CA TYR A 362 7.24 -17.22 15.04
C TYR A 362 8.22 -17.50 16.17
N LEU A 363 8.74 -18.73 16.28
CA LEU A 363 9.77 -19.07 17.27
C LEU A 363 11.11 -18.39 16.94
N LEU A 364 11.49 -18.36 15.66
CA LEU A 364 12.69 -17.65 15.20
C LEU A 364 12.52 -16.11 15.27
N ASP A 365 11.33 -15.59 14.98
CA ASP A 365 10.99 -14.16 15.10
C ASP A 365 11.01 -13.63 16.55
N THR A 366 11.06 -14.50 17.58
CA THR A 366 11.33 -14.05 18.97
C THR A 366 12.65 -13.29 19.09
N SER A 367 13.62 -13.58 18.21
CA SER A 367 14.88 -12.83 18.10
C SER A 367 14.69 -11.33 17.82
N ALA A 368 13.64 -10.92 17.10
CA ALA A 368 13.33 -9.51 16.86
C ALA A 368 13.00 -8.76 18.17
N GLY A 369 12.37 -9.45 19.13
CA GLY A 369 12.14 -8.91 20.49
C GLY A 369 13.44 -8.69 21.27
N SER A 370 14.38 -9.64 21.17
CA SER A 370 15.73 -9.49 21.74
C SER A 370 16.50 -8.34 21.09
N VAL A 371 16.44 -8.20 19.76
CA VAL A 371 17.09 -7.11 19.02
C VAL A 371 16.51 -5.74 19.41
N ALA A 372 15.19 -5.59 19.45
CA ALA A 372 14.55 -4.34 19.86
C ALA A 372 14.93 -3.92 21.30
N ASN A 373 15.03 -4.87 22.22
CA ASN A 373 15.51 -4.61 23.57
C ASN A 373 17.02 -4.28 23.62
N TYR A 374 17.85 -4.87 22.76
CA TYR A 374 19.27 -4.51 22.64
C TYR A 374 19.47 -3.09 22.06
N VAL A 375 18.73 -2.73 21.01
CA VAL A 375 18.70 -1.37 20.45
C VAL A 375 18.25 -0.36 21.50
N THR A 376 17.18 -0.68 22.25
CA THR A 376 16.67 0.18 23.33
C THR A 376 17.69 0.38 24.45
N GLN A 377 18.38 -0.68 24.89
CA GLN A 377 19.49 -0.56 25.86
C GLN A 377 20.65 0.27 25.32
N THR A 378 20.99 0.11 24.05
CA THR A 378 22.10 0.84 23.41
C THR A 378 21.80 2.33 23.33
N ALA A 379 20.57 2.71 22.95
CA ALA A 379 20.14 4.09 22.82
C ALA A 379 19.79 4.76 24.17
N GLN A 380 18.96 4.12 25.00
CA GLN A 380 18.35 4.71 26.20
C GLN A 380 19.03 4.31 27.52
N LYS A 381 20.06 3.45 27.48
CA LYS A 381 20.81 2.92 28.65
C LYS A 381 19.94 2.17 29.68
N ARG A 382 18.79 1.65 29.26
CA ARG A 382 17.85 0.83 30.06
C ARG A 382 17.17 -0.22 29.20
N SER A 383 16.56 -1.22 29.84
CA SER A 383 15.69 -2.17 29.14
C SER A 383 14.48 -1.47 28.49
N MET A 384 13.99 -2.11 27.42
CA MET A 384 12.72 -1.79 26.76
C MET A 384 11.54 -1.99 27.71
N THR A 385 10.49 -1.20 27.56
CA THR A 385 9.24 -1.34 28.33
C THR A 385 8.02 -1.53 27.41
N LYS A 386 6.99 -2.23 27.90
CA LYS A 386 5.80 -2.58 27.11
C LYS A 386 4.96 -1.41 26.63
N ASP A 387 5.02 -0.27 27.33
CA ASP A 387 4.32 0.95 26.92
C ASP A 387 4.96 1.64 25.71
N GLU A 388 6.20 1.29 25.35
CA GLU A 388 6.95 1.87 24.23
C GLU A 388 6.74 1.11 22.90
N VAL A 389 6.48 -0.19 22.94
CA VAL A 389 6.43 -1.09 21.77
C VAL A 389 5.07 -1.75 21.54
N SER A 390 4.83 -2.39 20.40
CA SER A 390 3.61 -3.15 20.17
C SER A 390 3.45 -4.32 21.17
N PRO A 391 2.20 -4.74 21.48
CA PRO A 391 1.94 -5.93 22.29
C PRO A 391 2.66 -7.17 21.76
N LEU A 392 2.69 -7.34 20.44
CA LEU A 392 3.37 -8.45 19.76
C LEU A 392 4.88 -8.44 19.98
N LEU A 393 5.55 -7.29 19.80
CA LEU A 393 6.99 -7.18 20.03
C LEU A 393 7.37 -7.39 21.51
N TRP A 394 6.53 -6.93 22.45
CA TRP A 394 6.71 -7.26 23.88
C TRP A 394 6.56 -8.75 24.15
N GLY A 395 5.53 -9.40 23.58
CA GLY A 395 5.31 -10.85 23.69
C GLY A 395 6.49 -11.65 23.13
N LEU A 396 7.02 -11.28 21.96
CA LEU A 396 8.20 -11.90 21.36
C LEU A 396 9.46 -11.73 22.22
N TYR A 397 9.70 -10.53 22.78
CA TYR A 397 10.83 -10.27 23.69
C TYR A 397 10.74 -11.02 25.02
N GLN A 398 9.54 -11.20 25.56
CA GLN A 398 9.34 -11.97 26.78
C GLN A 398 9.44 -13.48 26.53
N ALA A 399 8.98 -13.97 25.37
CA ALA A 399 9.15 -15.36 24.97
C ALA A 399 10.60 -15.73 24.62
N SER A 400 11.37 -14.83 24.00
CA SER A 400 12.76 -15.10 23.59
C SER A 400 13.69 -15.45 24.76
N LYS A 401 13.31 -15.11 25.99
CA LYS A 401 14.03 -15.45 27.23
C LYS A 401 13.91 -16.93 27.61
N ASN A 402 12.89 -17.62 27.10
CA ASN A 402 12.58 -19.02 27.38
C ASN A 402 12.81 -19.95 26.16
N VAL A 403 13.13 -19.40 24.98
CA VAL A 403 13.43 -20.20 23.79
C VAL A 403 14.81 -20.85 23.94
N THR A 404 14.83 -22.18 23.90
CA THR A 404 16.05 -23.00 23.94
C THR A 404 16.73 -23.09 22.58
N LYS A 405 18.01 -23.49 22.56
CA LYS A 405 18.73 -23.80 21.33
C LYS A 405 18.07 -24.93 20.54
N ASP A 406 17.56 -25.93 21.24
CA ASP A 406 17.06 -27.16 20.62
C ASP A 406 15.72 -26.88 19.92
N GLN A 407 14.82 -26.11 20.55
CA GLN A 407 13.61 -25.60 19.89
C GLN A 407 13.92 -24.75 18.65
N ALA A 408 15.01 -23.97 18.67
CA ALA A 408 15.45 -23.21 17.49
C ALA A 408 16.04 -24.14 16.41
N ALA A 409 16.70 -25.23 16.77
CA ALA A 409 17.16 -26.26 15.84
C ALA A 409 15.98 -27.01 15.21
N ASP A 410 14.98 -27.41 16.01
CA ASP A 410 13.75 -28.06 15.55
C ASP A 410 12.94 -27.18 14.58
N ALA A 411 12.86 -25.87 14.86
CA ALA A 411 12.26 -24.90 13.95
C ALA A 411 13.00 -24.86 12.60
N ASN A 412 14.33 -24.80 12.61
CA ASN A 412 15.15 -24.86 11.39
C ASN A 412 15.03 -26.21 10.66
N ALA A 413 14.95 -27.33 11.38
CA ALA A 413 14.75 -28.67 10.81
C ALA A 413 13.36 -28.80 10.14
N THR A 414 12.32 -28.25 10.77
CA THR A 414 10.96 -28.15 10.20
C THR A 414 10.97 -27.39 8.87
N ILE A 415 11.67 -26.25 8.84
CA ILE A 415 11.83 -25.41 7.64
C ILE A 415 12.61 -26.14 6.55
N ALA A 416 13.73 -26.80 6.89
CA ALA A 416 14.53 -27.59 5.95
C ALA A 416 13.74 -28.77 5.35
N ALA A 417 12.95 -29.48 6.17
CA ALA A 417 12.10 -30.57 5.72
C ALA A 417 11.01 -30.07 4.75
N ALA A 418 10.42 -28.90 4.99
CA ALA A 418 9.47 -28.29 4.06
C ALA A 418 10.15 -27.85 2.74
N ALA A 419 11.36 -27.29 2.81
CA ALA A 419 12.13 -26.91 1.63
C ALA A 419 12.47 -28.13 0.75
N ALA A 420 12.83 -29.27 1.36
CA ALA A 420 13.06 -30.52 0.64
C ALA A 420 11.78 -31.05 -0.03
N LYS A 421 10.62 -31.00 0.67
CA LYS A 421 9.33 -31.39 0.09
C LYS A 421 8.91 -30.51 -1.07
N MET A 422 9.12 -29.19 -1.00
CA MET A 422 8.79 -28.27 -2.09
C MET A 422 9.75 -28.40 -3.28
N ALA A 423 11.05 -28.64 -3.03
CA ALA A 423 12.00 -28.94 -4.10
C ALA A 423 11.60 -30.22 -4.88
N ALA A 424 11.17 -31.28 -4.19
CA ALA A 424 10.63 -32.49 -4.82
C ALA A 424 9.29 -32.23 -5.54
N PHE A 425 8.40 -31.42 -4.96
CA PHE A 425 7.14 -31.02 -5.59
C PHE A 425 7.36 -30.28 -6.92
N HIS A 426 8.32 -29.35 -6.96
CA HIS A 426 8.62 -28.58 -8.16
C HIS A 426 9.30 -29.38 -9.30
N GLN A 427 9.80 -30.60 -9.04
CA GLN A 427 10.20 -31.53 -10.10
C GLN A 427 8.99 -32.04 -10.91
N GLN A 428 7.80 -32.09 -10.29
CA GLN A 428 6.54 -32.48 -10.95
C GLN A 428 5.74 -31.26 -11.41
N TYR A 429 5.81 -30.16 -10.66
CA TYR A 429 5.03 -28.94 -10.88
C TYR A 429 5.95 -27.71 -10.85
N PRO A 430 6.63 -27.35 -11.96
CA PRO A 430 7.61 -26.25 -12.00
C PRO A 430 7.07 -24.89 -11.50
N LEU A 431 5.75 -24.72 -11.51
CA LEU A 431 5.02 -23.59 -10.96
C LEU A 431 3.86 -24.08 -10.09
N VAL A 432 3.59 -23.37 -8.98
CA VAL A 432 2.33 -23.48 -8.24
C VAL A 432 1.64 -22.13 -8.10
N LEU A 433 0.34 -22.10 -8.39
CA LEU A 433 -0.56 -20.95 -8.36
C LEU A 433 -1.44 -20.99 -7.11
N THR A 434 -1.42 -19.91 -6.33
CA THR A 434 -2.30 -19.69 -5.17
C THR A 434 -2.90 -18.28 -5.24
N PRO A 435 -3.89 -17.92 -4.39
CA PRO A 435 -4.09 -16.50 -4.08
C PRO A 435 -2.83 -15.96 -3.41
N THR A 436 -2.49 -14.68 -3.57
CA THR A 436 -1.47 -14.05 -2.72
C THR A 436 -2.01 -13.83 -1.31
N THR A 437 -3.28 -13.44 -1.22
CA THR A 437 -3.97 -13.13 0.04
C THR A 437 -5.35 -13.77 0.07
N ALA A 438 -5.79 -14.24 1.24
CA ALA A 438 -7.08 -14.90 1.42
C ALA A 438 -8.28 -13.94 1.36
N THR A 439 -8.05 -12.64 1.58
CA THR A 439 -9.03 -11.55 1.45
C THR A 439 -8.40 -10.34 0.77
N THR A 440 -9.22 -9.39 0.32
CA THR A 440 -8.77 -8.02 0.04
C THR A 440 -8.20 -7.36 1.31
N ALA A 441 -7.63 -6.17 1.16
CA ALA A 441 -7.11 -5.37 2.26
C ALA A 441 -8.08 -5.23 3.45
N PRO A 442 -7.57 -5.25 4.70
CA PRO A 442 -8.35 -4.93 5.90
C PRO A 442 -8.52 -3.42 6.08
N LEU A 443 -9.53 -3.02 6.86
CA LEU A 443 -9.71 -1.63 7.27
C LEU A 443 -8.56 -1.19 8.20
N ASN A 444 -8.18 0.08 8.16
CA ASN A 444 -7.27 0.70 9.15
C ASN A 444 -7.87 0.79 10.57
N SER A 445 -9.04 0.21 10.79
CA SER A 445 -9.70 0.05 12.10
C SER A 445 -9.92 -1.42 12.49
N ASP A 446 -9.46 -2.37 11.67
CA ASP A 446 -9.25 -3.76 12.07
C ASP A 446 -7.91 -3.83 12.82
N PRO A 447 -7.87 -4.21 14.11
CA PRO A 447 -6.63 -4.21 14.87
C PRO A 447 -5.70 -5.34 14.42
N SER A 448 -4.39 -5.12 14.43
CA SER A 448 -3.39 -6.13 14.05
C SER A 448 -3.33 -7.30 15.04
N VAL A 449 -3.62 -7.05 16.32
CA VAL A 449 -3.79 -8.03 17.39
C VAL A 449 -5.17 -7.82 18.01
N LEU A 450 -5.94 -8.88 18.24
CA LEU A 450 -7.27 -8.76 18.85
C LEU A 450 -7.18 -8.38 20.34
N PRO A 451 -8.12 -7.57 20.89
CA PRO A 451 -8.05 -7.06 22.27
C PRO A 451 -7.99 -8.13 23.38
N GLU A 452 -8.51 -9.33 23.10
CA GLU A 452 -8.40 -10.50 23.97
C GLU A 452 -6.96 -11.02 24.12
N TYR A 453 -6.12 -10.88 23.09
CA TYR A 453 -4.71 -11.26 23.13
C TYR A 453 -3.80 -10.11 23.56
N GLU A 454 -4.13 -8.86 23.21
CA GLU A 454 -3.37 -7.65 23.57
C GLU A 454 -2.94 -7.64 25.05
N LYS A 455 -3.89 -7.89 25.97
CA LYS A 455 -3.61 -7.94 27.42
C LYS A 455 -2.73 -9.10 27.86
N GLN A 456 -2.81 -10.24 27.17
CA GLN A 456 -2.03 -11.43 27.50
C GLN A 456 -0.59 -11.28 27.02
N LEU A 457 -0.40 -10.73 25.81
CA LEU A 457 0.92 -10.39 25.28
C LEU A 457 1.61 -9.32 26.15
N LEU A 458 0.90 -8.26 26.54
CA LEU A 458 1.38 -7.22 27.49
C LEU A 458 1.56 -7.74 28.94
N ASN A 459 1.41 -9.04 29.17
CA ASN A 459 1.64 -9.72 30.44
C ASN A 459 2.38 -11.05 30.24
N MET A 460 3.08 -11.22 29.11
CA MET A 460 3.78 -12.45 28.72
C MET A 460 4.81 -12.91 29.77
N GLU A 461 5.40 -11.97 30.51
CA GLU A 461 6.21 -12.22 31.71
C GLU A 461 5.57 -13.18 32.73
N ASN A 462 4.24 -13.24 32.80
CA ASN A 462 3.47 -14.07 33.73
C ASN A 462 2.73 -15.23 33.02
N VAL A 463 2.97 -15.46 31.73
CA VAL A 463 2.43 -16.60 30.97
C VAL A 463 3.41 -17.76 31.08
N PRO A 464 3.00 -18.98 31.47
CA PRO A 464 3.87 -20.15 31.56
C PRO A 464 4.61 -20.42 30.24
N ALA A 465 5.91 -20.71 30.31
CA ALA A 465 6.81 -20.77 29.16
C ALA A 465 6.33 -21.70 28.04
N ASP A 466 5.73 -22.84 28.40
CA ASP A 466 5.17 -23.82 27.47
C ASP A 466 3.92 -23.32 26.72
N LYS A 467 3.27 -22.25 27.20
CA LYS A 467 2.10 -21.61 26.56
C LYS A 467 2.47 -20.36 25.75
N GLN A 468 3.61 -19.72 26.00
CA GLN A 468 3.99 -18.44 25.40
C GLN A 468 3.98 -18.48 23.86
N MET A 469 4.56 -19.52 23.25
CA MET A 469 4.60 -19.63 21.79
C MET A 469 3.24 -19.94 21.15
N GLN A 470 2.36 -20.66 21.85
CA GLN A 470 0.98 -20.88 21.37
C GLN A 470 0.17 -19.58 21.45
N LEU A 471 0.33 -18.79 22.52
CA LEU A 471 -0.29 -17.47 22.65
C LEU A 471 0.18 -16.51 21.53
N ILE A 472 1.47 -16.53 21.16
CA ILE A 472 1.98 -15.75 20.03
C ILE A 472 1.29 -16.17 18.73
N TYR A 473 1.25 -17.47 18.43
CA TYR A 473 0.57 -18.01 17.24
C TYR A 473 -0.91 -17.61 17.18
N ASP A 474 -1.64 -17.81 18.28
CA ASP A 474 -3.07 -17.48 18.38
C ASP A 474 -3.33 -15.98 18.21
N SER A 475 -2.44 -15.14 18.74
CA SER A 475 -2.55 -13.68 18.64
C SER A 475 -2.34 -13.16 17.21
N TRP A 476 -1.48 -13.81 16.42
CA TRP A 476 -1.21 -13.46 15.02
C TRP A 476 -2.25 -14.06 14.07
N LEU A 477 -2.95 -15.12 14.46
CA LEU A 477 -3.87 -15.88 13.60
C LEU A 477 -4.90 -14.98 12.88
N HIS A 478 -5.33 -13.87 13.50
CA HIS A 478 -6.21 -12.86 12.89
C HIS A 478 -5.58 -12.11 11.70
N GLY A 479 -4.28 -11.82 11.75
CA GLY A 479 -3.53 -11.26 10.62
C GLY A 479 -3.19 -12.34 9.59
N LEU A 480 -2.64 -13.46 10.06
CA LEU A 480 -2.23 -14.61 9.24
C LEU A 480 -3.39 -15.16 8.40
N SER A 481 -4.61 -15.24 8.94
CA SER A 481 -5.79 -15.74 8.22
C SER A 481 -6.13 -14.95 6.96
N LYS A 482 -5.69 -13.69 6.86
CA LYS A 482 -5.88 -12.83 5.68
C LYS A 482 -4.78 -13.01 4.63
N THR A 483 -3.61 -13.48 5.04
CA THR A 483 -2.38 -13.54 4.22
C THR A 483 -1.59 -14.85 4.43
N PRO A 484 -2.21 -16.05 4.32
CA PRO A 484 -1.57 -17.31 4.73
C PRO A 484 -0.67 -17.95 3.66
N PHE A 485 -0.62 -17.39 2.45
CA PHE A 485 0.00 -18.04 1.27
C PHE A 485 1.46 -17.64 1.03
N THR A 486 1.98 -16.64 1.74
CA THR A 486 3.25 -15.99 1.34
C THR A 486 4.48 -16.48 2.10
N GLN A 487 4.33 -16.88 3.37
CA GLN A 487 5.46 -17.15 4.27
C GLN A 487 6.27 -18.39 3.86
N GLN A 488 5.61 -19.37 3.24
CA GLN A 488 6.27 -20.59 2.74
C GLN A 488 7.53 -20.26 1.91
N ALA A 489 7.41 -19.37 0.92
CA ALA A 489 8.51 -19.03 0.00
C ALA A 489 9.70 -18.31 0.69
N ASN A 490 9.50 -17.71 1.86
CA ASN A 490 10.59 -17.15 2.66
C ASN A 490 11.33 -18.24 3.44
N LEU A 491 10.55 -19.12 4.06
CA LEU A 491 11.04 -20.24 4.86
C LEU A 491 11.78 -21.26 3.99
N THR A 492 11.15 -21.72 2.91
CA THR A 492 11.80 -22.62 1.94
C THR A 492 12.93 -21.91 1.18
N GLY A 493 12.88 -20.58 1.05
CA GLY A 493 13.83 -19.73 0.30
C GLY A 493 13.55 -19.62 -1.20
N GLU A 494 12.42 -20.14 -1.65
CA GLU A 494 11.98 -20.20 -3.06
C GLU A 494 11.51 -18.85 -3.61
N PRO A 495 11.68 -18.56 -4.91
CA PRO A 495 11.17 -17.35 -5.52
C PRO A 495 9.63 -17.40 -5.63
N ALA A 496 8.98 -16.25 -5.49
CA ALA A 496 7.53 -16.09 -5.66
C ALA A 496 7.16 -14.71 -6.22
N ILE A 497 6.15 -14.62 -7.08
CA ILE A 497 5.66 -13.35 -7.65
C ILE A 497 4.16 -13.19 -7.40
N SER A 498 3.74 -12.01 -6.94
CA SER A 498 2.34 -11.60 -6.89
C SER A 498 2.00 -10.75 -8.11
N LEU A 499 0.89 -11.05 -8.79
CA LEU A 499 0.40 -10.35 -9.97
C LEU A 499 -1.01 -9.75 -9.69
N PRO A 500 -1.29 -8.50 -10.09
CA PRO A 500 -2.52 -7.80 -9.72
C PRO A 500 -3.67 -8.10 -10.69
N THR A 501 -4.26 -9.29 -10.64
CA THR A 501 -5.19 -9.75 -11.71
C THR A 501 -6.68 -9.63 -11.40
N TYR A 502 -7.07 -9.20 -10.20
CA TYR A 502 -8.48 -9.18 -9.78
C TYR A 502 -8.85 -7.94 -8.96
N VAL A 503 -10.06 -7.42 -9.16
CA VAL A 503 -10.69 -6.39 -8.31
C VAL A 503 -12.00 -6.96 -7.78
N ALA A 504 -12.15 -6.98 -6.46
CA ALA A 504 -13.32 -7.54 -5.81
C ALA A 504 -14.51 -6.56 -5.78
N ALA A 505 -15.70 -7.08 -5.49
CA ALA A 505 -16.96 -6.31 -5.49
C ALA A 505 -17.04 -5.17 -4.43
N ASN A 506 -16.01 -5.01 -3.60
CA ASN A 506 -15.83 -3.89 -2.68
C ASN A 506 -14.95 -2.74 -3.24
N GLY A 507 -14.43 -2.88 -4.47
CA GLY A 507 -13.56 -1.90 -5.12
C GLY A 507 -12.10 -1.94 -4.65
N LEU A 508 -11.62 -3.11 -4.19
CA LEU A 508 -10.23 -3.32 -3.77
C LEU A 508 -9.57 -4.44 -4.60
N PRO A 509 -8.26 -4.34 -4.87
CA PRO A 509 -7.54 -5.35 -5.62
C PRO A 509 -7.29 -6.61 -4.77
N LEU A 510 -7.01 -7.70 -5.46
CA LEU A 510 -6.52 -8.96 -4.90
C LEU A 510 -5.59 -9.62 -5.91
N GLY A 511 -4.38 -9.97 -5.48
CA GLY A 511 -3.38 -10.63 -6.31
C GLY A 511 -3.45 -12.15 -6.29
N ILE A 512 -3.02 -12.75 -7.40
CA ILE A 512 -2.62 -14.16 -7.48
C ILE A 512 -1.10 -14.28 -7.29
N GLN A 513 -0.65 -15.39 -6.74
CA GLN A 513 0.76 -15.68 -6.50
C GLN A 513 1.19 -16.92 -7.29
N PHE A 514 2.36 -16.84 -7.93
CA PHE A 514 3.08 -18.00 -8.44
C PHE A 514 4.37 -18.22 -7.64
N ASN A 515 4.62 -19.46 -7.20
CA ASN A 515 5.93 -19.89 -6.67
C ASN A 515 6.59 -20.86 -7.66
N ALA A 516 7.92 -20.88 -7.69
CA ALA A 516 8.73 -21.82 -8.47
C ALA A 516 9.90 -22.37 -7.63
N ALA A 517 10.65 -23.35 -8.13
CA ALA A 517 11.85 -23.84 -7.46
C ALA A 517 12.94 -22.75 -7.29
N LYS A 518 13.87 -22.94 -6.34
CA LYS A 518 15.03 -22.05 -6.17
C LYS A 518 15.78 -21.84 -7.49
N GLY A 519 16.09 -20.58 -7.78
CA GLY A 519 16.77 -20.15 -9.01
C GLY A 519 15.87 -19.99 -10.23
N GLN A 520 14.59 -20.38 -10.19
CA GLN A 520 13.64 -20.23 -11.30
C GLN A 520 12.99 -18.84 -11.37
N ASP A 521 13.67 -17.79 -10.88
CA ASP A 521 13.21 -16.40 -10.88
C ASP A 521 12.78 -15.93 -12.28
N ARG A 522 13.52 -16.32 -13.33
CA ARG A 522 13.17 -16.00 -14.73
C ARG A 522 11.87 -16.65 -15.17
N LEU A 523 11.54 -17.84 -14.69
CA LEU A 523 10.27 -18.50 -15.02
C LEU A 523 9.09 -17.71 -14.44
N LEU A 524 9.25 -17.10 -13.25
CA LEU A 524 8.23 -16.22 -12.67
C LEU A 524 8.11 -14.88 -13.41
N LEU A 525 9.22 -14.29 -13.84
CA LEU A 525 9.20 -13.14 -14.74
C LEU A 525 8.45 -13.50 -16.04
N LYS A 526 8.72 -14.68 -16.62
CA LYS A 526 8.06 -15.14 -17.86
C LYS A 526 6.57 -15.40 -17.70
N VAL A 527 6.12 -15.82 -16.52
CA VAL A 527 4.69 -15.90 -16.17
C VAL A 527 4.09 -14.51 -16.06
N GLY A 528 4.76 -13.58 -15.37
CA GLY A 528 4.31 -12.19 -15.26
C GLY A 528 4.14 -11.52 -16.63
N GLU A 529 5.14 -11.64 -17.50
CA GLU A 529 5.10 -11.17 -18.90
C GLU A 529 3.83 -11.66 -19.64
N LEU A 530 3.49 -12.95 -19.50
CA LEU A 530 2.31 -13.52 -20.17
C LEU A 530 0.99 -12.90 -19.67
N PHE A 531 0.88 -12.61 -18.37
CA PHE A 531 -0.32 -11.95 -17.82
C PHE A 531 -0.39 -10.46 -18.23
N GLU A 532 0.74 -9.76 -18.26
CA GLU A 532 0.81 -8.36 -18.70
C GLU A 532 0.48 -8.20 -20.19
N GLN A 533 1.13 -8.98 -21.06
CA GLN A 533 0.97 -8.94 -22.52
C GLN A 533 -0.46 -9.28 -22.98
N HIS A 534 -1.23 -10.00 -22.15
CA HIS A 534 -2.64 -10.31 -22.39
C HIS A 534 -3.59 -9.42 -21.55
N HIS A 535 -3.13 -8.27 -21.06
CA HIS A 535 -3.90 -7.26 -20.34
C HIS A 535 -4.67 -7.79 -19.11
N GLN A 536 -4.11 -8.80 -18.43
CA GLN A 536 -4.73 -9.41 -17.24
C GLN A 536 -4.55 -8.58 -15.96
N PHE A 537 -3.58 -7.65 -15.93
CA PHE A 537 -3.36 -6.75 -14.79
C PHE A 537 -4.51 -5.76 -14.58
N LYS A 538 -4.71 -5.33 -13.34
CA LYS A 538 -5.79 -4.46 -12.87
C LYS A 538 -5.22 -3.46 -11.87
N GLU A 539 -4.64 -2.38 -12.39
CA GLU A 539 -3.97 -1.35 -11.60
C GLU A 539 -4.93 -0.21 -11.23
N LEU A 540 -4.56 0.62 -10.24
CA LEU A 540 -5.40 1.74 -9.82
C LEU A 540 -5.65 2.74 -10.96
N GLN A 541 -4.68 2.87 -11.87
CA GLN A 541 -4.75 3.78 -13.01
C GLN A 541 -5.81 3.40 -14.04
N ASP A 542 -6.06 2.10 -14.25
CA ASP A 542 -7.13 1.63 -15.13
C ASP A 542 -8.51 2.01 -14.56
N GLN A 543 -8.65 1.96 -13.23
CA GLN A 543 -9.93 2.14 -12.53
C GLN A 543 -10.33 3.62 -12.34
N THR A 544 -9.41 4.57 -12.55
CA THR A 544 -9.73 6.01 -12.53
C THR A 544 -10.33 6.50 -13.84
N ASP A 545 -9.92 5.87 -14.94
CA ASP A 545 -10.16 6.38 -16.29
C ASP A 545 -11.50 5.86 -16.84
N ASP A 546 -11.89 4.64 -16.44
CA ASP A 546 -13.16 3.97 -16.76
C ASP A 546 -14.43 4.59 -16.12
N GLN A 547 -14.31 5.79 -15.51
CA GLN A 547 -15.45 6.62 -15.09
C GLN A 547 -15.70 7.82 -16.03
N GLY A 548 -15.00 7.87 -17.17
CA GLY A 548 -15.30 8.79 -18.27
C GLY A 548 -16.52 8.36 -19.09
N THR A 549 -17.47 9.28 -19.27
CA THR A 549 -18.49 9.24 -20.36
C THR A 549 -19.37 7.99 -20.51
N THR A 550 -20.18 7.68 -19.49
CA THR A 550 -21.52 7.07 -19.71
C THR A 550 -22.65 7.99 -19.27
N THR A 551 -22.92 9.05 -20.06
CA THR A 551 -24.22 9.74 -20.02
C THR A 551 -25.28 8.83 -20.63
N GLY A 552 -25.77 7.87 -19.84
CA GLY A 552 -26.80 6.92 -20.24
C GLY A 552 -28.16 7.57 -20.44
N THR A 553 -28.37 8.17 -21.61
CA THR A 553 -29.68 8.65 -22.06
C THR A 553 -30.66 7.49 -22.07
N THR A 554 -31.75 7.61 -21.31
CA THR A 554 -32.71 6.52 -21.16
C THR A 554 -33.52 6.35 -22.43
N THR A 555 -33.31 5.23 -23.13
CA THR A 555 -34.14 4.80 -24.26
C THR A 555 -34.64 3.38 -24.00
N GLN A 556 -35.96 3.19 -24.05
CA GLN A 556 -36.58 1.88 -24.15
C GLN A 556 -36.79 1.51 -25.63
N PRO A 557 -36.87 0.21 -25.97
CA PRO A 557 -36.93 -0.22 -27.35
C PRO A 557 -38.33 -0.05 -27.95
N THR A 558 -38.37 0.32 -29.24
CA THR A 558 -39.52 0.14 -30.13
C THR A 558 -39.02 -0.41 -31.47
N SER A 559 -39.84 -1.21 -32.14
CA SER A 559 -39.54 -1.84 -33.44
C SER A 559 -40.01 -0.96 -34.61
N PRO A 560 -39.49 -1.16 -35.83
CA PRO A 560 -39.55 -0.13 -36.88
C PRO A 560 -40.85 -0.14 -37.70
N ALA A 561 -41.26 1.05 -38.14
CA ALA A 561 -42.18 1.24 -39.27
C ALA A 561 -41.88 2.55 -40.02
N GLU A 562 -42.20 2.53 -41.30
CA GLU A 562 -41.83 3.39 -42.41
C GLU A 562 -42.23 4.90 -42.38
N ASN A 563 -41.42 5.69 -43.09
CA ASN A 563 -41.78 6.71 -44.10
C ASN A 563 -42.14 8.20 -43.81
N THR A 564 -41.72 9.00 -44.81
CA THR A 564 -42.26 10.27 -45.34
C THR A 564 -42.05 11.65 -44.65
N SER A 565 -41.40 12.52 -45.46
CA SER A 565 -41.74 13.92 -45.81
C SER A 565 -41.45 15.14 -44.91
N SER A 566 -40.61 16.03 -45.47
CA SER A 566 -40.79 17.49 -45.67
C SER A 566 -40.69 18.51 -44.50
N ALA A 567 -39.52 19.18 -44.48
CA ALA A 567 -39.32 20.61 -44.78
C ALA A 567 -39.73 21.75 -43.80
N SER A 568 -38.92 22.85 -43.87
CA SER A 568 -39.17 24.24 -43.41
C SER A 568 -39.22 24.50 -41.89
N SER A 569 -38.91 25.69 -41.35
CA SER A 569 -38.04 26.81 -41.80
C SER A 569 -37.96 27.90 -40.70
N ALA A 570 -36.84 28.64 -40.61
CA ALA A 570 -36.76 30.03 -40.06
C ALA A 570 -37.13 30.26 -38.56
N SER A 571 -36.80 31.36 -37.87
CA SER A 571 -35.68 32.33 -37.99
C SER A 571 -35.64 33.29 -36.77
N ALA A 572 -34.45 33.73 -36.35
CA ALA A 572 -34.16 35.03 -35.70
C ALA A 572 -34.89 35.37 -34.34
N SER A 573 -34.57 36.44 -33.58
CA SER A 573 -33.54 37.50 -33.66
C SER A 573 -33.35 38.24 -32.31
N SER A 574 -32.13 38.68 -32.01
CA SER A 574 -31.78 39.88 -31.17
C SER A 574 -32.15 39.87 -29.66
N ALA A 575 -31.60 40.72 -28.77
CA ALA A 575 -30.76 41.93 -28.95
C ALA A 575 -29.64 42.08 -27.88
N THR A 576 -28.88 43.18 -27.93
CA THR A 576 -27.53 43.38 -27.32
C THR A 576 -27.48 44.56 -26.31
N VAL A 577 -26.29 44.80 -25.71
CA VAL A 577 -25.76 45.99 -24.96
C VAL A 577 -25.59 45.71 -23.44
N THR A 578 -24.40 45.45 -22.87
CA THR A 578 -23.14 46.26 -22.70
C THR A 578 -23.27 47.32 -21.59
N SER A 579 -22.38 47.51 -20.60
CA SER A 579 -21.01 47.00 -20.30
C SER A 579 -20.94 46.33 -18.89
N THR A 580 -19.87 46.20 -18.05
CA THR A 580 -18.49 46.76 -17.92
C THR A 580 -17.53 45.78 -17.17
N GLN A 581 -16.31 46.22 -16.82
CA GLN A 581 -15.23 45.49 -16.10
C GLN A 581 -14.94 46.10 -14.70
N PRO A 582 -14.03 45.55 -13.85
CA PRO A 582 -13.45 44.19 -13.79
C PRO A 582 -13.44 43.54 -12.36
N THR A 583 -13.20 42.22 -12.23
CA THR A 583 -12.45 41.62 -11.08
C THR A 583 -12.06 40.13 -11.28
N GLN A 584 -11.13 39.67 -10.44
CA GLN A 584 -10.40 38.38 -10.40
C GLN A 584 -11.15 37.06 -10.77
N PRO A 585 -10.44 36.03 -11.28
CA PRO A 585 -11.02 34.73 -11.61
C PRO A 585 -11.46 33.93 -10.38
N ALA A 586 -12.72 33.48 -10.39
CA ALA A 586 -13.32 32.74 -9.29
C ALA A 586 -12.87 31.26 -9.25
N VAL A 587 -12.23 30.86 -8.14
CA VAL A 587 -11.90 29.44 -7.87
C VAL A 587 -13.19 28.63 -7.71
N LYS A 588 -13.41 27.64 -8.58
CA LYS A 588 -14.53 26.68 -8.44
C LYS A 588 -14.37 25.91 -7.11
N PRO A 589 -15.34 25.95 -6.18
CA PRO A 589 -15.17 25.38 -4.85
C PRO A 589 -15.17 23.84 -4.87
N THR A 590 -14.00 23.25 -4.64
CA THR A 590 -13.82 21.79 -4.47
C THR A 590 -14.75 21.27 -3.38
N LYS A 591 -15.55 20.23 -3.68
CA LYS A 591 -16.50 19.64 -2.72
C LYS A 591 -15.77 18.89 -1.59
N VAL A 592 -15.39 19.63 -0.54
CA VAL A 592 -14.81 19.07 0.69
C VAL A 592 -15.71 17.96 1.23
N SER A 593 -15.18 16.73 1.28
CA SER A 593 -15.91 15.59 1.84
C SER A 593 -16.09 15.75 3.35
N TYR A 594 -17.30 15.49 3.86
CA TYR A 594 -17.62 15.55 5.28
C TYR A 594 -18.67 14.50 5.70
N PRO A 595 -18.62 13.99 6.94
CA PRO A 595 -19.55 12.97 7.43
C PRO A 595 -20.99 13.48 7.45
N LYS A 596 -21.92 12.78 6.81
CA LYS A 596 -23.33 13.22 6.70
C LYS A 596 -24.04 13.37 8.05
N THR A 597 -23.58 12.69 9.09
CA THR A 597 -24.09 12.80 10.45
C THR A 597 -23.00 12.49 11.47
N VAL A 598 -22.91 13.31 12.51
CA VAL A 598 -21.96 13.19 13.62
C VAL A 598 -22.69 13.11 14.97
N TYR A 599 -22.04 12.54 15.98
CA TYR A 599 -22.52 12.51 17.37
C TYR A 599 -21.38 12.79 18.36
N LEU A 600 -21.73 13.15 19.60
CA LEU A 600 -20.78 13.36 20.70
C LEU A 600 -21.32 12.75 22.00
N THR A 601 -20.47 12.02 22.73
CA THR A 601 -20.80 11.45 24.07
C THR A 601 -20.17 12.24 25.22
N LYS A 602 -19.12 13.03 24.97
CA LYS A 602 -18.53 13.96 25.93
C LYS A 602 -19.26 15.31 25.87
N ALA A 603 -19.10 16.13 26.90
CA ALA A 603 -19.71 17.46 26.95
C ALA A 603 -19.15 18.37 25.86
N PHE A 604 -19.99 19.18 25.21
CA PHE A 604 -19.57 20.07 24.12
C PHE A 604 -20.42 21.32 24.01
N LYS A 605 -19.94 22.28 23.21
CA LYS A 605 -20.61 23.55 22.93
C LYS A 605 -21.02 23.60 21.45
N LEU A 606 -22.29 23.94 21.21
CA LEU A 606 -22.79 24.35 19.90
C LEU A 606 -22.69 25.87 19.83
N TYR A 607 -22.02 26.38 18.80
CA TYR A 607 -21.69 27.80 18.64
C TYR A 607 -22.67 28.51 17.69
N ARG A 608 -22.90 29.82 17.91
CA ARG A 608 -23.64 30.69 16.97
C ARG A 608 -22.81 31.03 15.72
N ASN A 609 -21.50 31.20 15.91
CA ASN A 609 -20.55 31.73 14.93
C ASN A 609 -19.17 31.06 15.15
N VAL A 610 -18.40 30.81 14.08
CA VAL A 610 -17.13 30.08 14.12
C VAL A 610 -15.93 30.90 14.63
N ASN A 611 -15.97 32.23 14.47
CA ASN A 611 -14.89 33.15 14.84
C ASN A 611 -15.09 33.73 16.25
N THR A 612 -16.32 34.12 16.63
CA THR A 612 -16.59 34.80 17.91
C THR A 612 -16.77 33.87 19.11
N ARG A 613 -16.73 32.54 18.91
CA ARG A 613 -16.93 31.49 19.92
C ARG A 613 -18.19 31.64 20.81
N GLN A 614 -19.17 32.47 20.41
CA GLN A 614 -20.43 32.64 21.14
C GLN A 614 -21.18 31.30 21.25
N VAL A 615 -21.39 30.83 22.48
CA VAL A 615 -22.06 29.56 22.75
C VAL A 615 -23.57 29.73 22.59
N LYS A 616 -24.18 28.95 21.69
CA LYS A 616 -25.65 28.86 21.55
C LYS A 616 -26.26 27.88 22.55
N LYS A 617 -25.59 26.75 22.79
CA LYS A 617 -26.03 25.73 23.76
C LYS A 617 -24.85 24.87 24.20
N ALA A 618 -24.73 24.65 25.50
CA ALA A 618 -23.88 23.60 26.05
C ALA A 618 -24.67 22.30 26.17
N TYR A 619 -24.00 21.16 25.92
CA TYR A 619 -24.52 19.82 26.09
C TYR A 619 -23.67 19.10 27.14
N LYS A 620 -24.32 18.48 28.13
CA LYS A 620 -23.64 17.62 29.12
C LYS A 620 -23.18 16.31 28.45
N ALA A 621 -22.22 15.62 29.06
CA ALA A 621 -21.82 14.28 28.63
C ALA A 621 -23.04 13.32 28.71
N SER A 622 -23.09 12.35 27.80
CA SER A 622 -24.26 11.48 27.61
C SER A 622 -23.86 10.10 27.07
N SER A 623 -24.66 9.08 27.42
CA SER A 623 -24.39 7.69 27.04
C SER A 623 -24.53 7.49 25.53
N ARG A 624 -23.96 6.40 24.98
CA ARG A 624 -24.13 6.09 23.55
C ARG A 624 -25.60 5.92 23.12
N THR A 625 -26.52 5.63 24.03
CA THR A 625 -27.97 5.52 23.75
C THR A 625 -28.72 6.85 23.81
N THR A 626 -28.17 7.90 24.43
CA THR A 626 -28.81 9.23 24.56
C THR A 626 -28.03 10.39 23.91
N ALA A 627 -26.78 10.14 23.47
CA ALA A 627 -25.92 11.12 22.82
C ALA A 627 -26.56 11.81 21.60
N PRO A 628 -26.60 13.17 21.53
CA PRO A 628 -27.23 13.88 20.44
C PRO A 628 -26.47 13.70 19.12
N SER A 629 -27.22 13.49 18.04
CA SER A 629 -26.71 13.32 16.67
C SER A 629 -27.14 14.50 15.77
N PHE A 630 -26.22 15.01 14.96
CA PHE A 630 -26.42 16.19 14.11
C PHE A 630 -26.14 15.85 12.65
N LYS A 631 -27.09 16.18 11.76
CA LYS A 631 -26.84 16.21 10.31
C LYS A 631 -25.87 17.35 10.01
N VAL A 632 -24.77 17.04 9.33
CA VAL A 632 -23.81 18.04 8.85
C VAL A 632 -24.30 18.59 7.52
N LEU A 633 -24.19 19.91 7.36
CA LEU A 633 -24.61 20.68 6.19
C LEU A 633 -23.41 21.26 5.41
N GLY A 634 -22.24 21.31 6.05
CA GLY A 634 -21.00 21.85 5.51
C GLY A 634 -19.87 21.77 6.54
N VAL A 635 -18.64 22.09 6.11
CA VAL A 635 -17.49 22.33 6.99
C VAL A 635 -16.98 23.74 6.74
N VAL A 636 -16.72 24.48 7.80
CA VAL A 636 -16.17 25.85 7.77
C VAL A 636 -14.86 25.86 8.55
N THR A 637 -13.83 26.53 8.02
CA THR A 637 -12.57 26.78 8.72
C THR A 637 -12.57 28.23 9.21
N ALA A 638 -12.33 28.43 10.50
CA ALA A 638 -12.19 29.77 11.09
C ALA A 638 -10.81 30.37 10.80
N LYS A 639 -10.64 31.70 10.98
CA LYS A 639 -9.38 32.41 10.69
C LYS A 639 -8.15 31.85 11.42
N ASN A 640 -8.34 31.14 12.53
CA ASN A 640 -7.29 30.48 13.33
C ASN A 640 -7.07 29.00 12.96
N GLY A 641 -7.46 28.57 11.75
CA GLY A 641 -7.34 27.19 11.28
C GLY A 641 -8.32 26.17 11.90
N GLN A 642 -9.12 26.56 12.90
CA GLN A 642 -10.04 25.64 13.56
C GLN A 642 -11.23 25.29 12.66
N ARG A 643 -11.45 24.00 12.40
CA ARG A 643 -12.56 23.49 11.58
C ARG A 643 -13.83 23.30 12.42
N TYR A 644 -14.98 23.59 11.82
CA TYR A 644 -16.31 23.44 12.41
C TYR A 644 -17.25 22.70 11.45
N TYR A 645 -18.04 21.75 11.97
CA TYR A 645 -19.20 21.22 11.27
C TYR A 645 -20.36 22.21 11.37
N GLN A 646 -20.86 22.66 10.22
CA GLN A 646 -22.12 23.39 10.14
C GLN A 646 -23.27 22.39 10.31
N VAL A 647 -24.20 22.65 11.22
CA VAL A 647 -25.35 21.79 11.53
C VAL A 647 -26.62 22.63 11.63
N LYS A 648 -27.82 22.01 11.63
CA LYS A 648 -29.07 22.78 11.76
C LYS A 648 -29.05 23.63 13.05
N GLY A 649 -28.97 24.95 12.87
CA GLY A 649 -29.03 25.93 13.95
C GLY A 649 -27.71 26.28 14.64
N GLY A 650 -26.53 25.86 14.15
CA GLY A 650 -25.25 26.32 14.69
C GLY A 650 -24.02 25.57 14.16
N TYR A 651 -22.88 25.74 14.84
CA TYR A 651 -21.59 25.16 14.47
C TYR A 651 -21.02 24.29 15.60
N ILE A 652 -20.46 23.12 15.28
CA ILE A 652 -19.80 22.23 16.23
C ILE A 652 -18.30 22.19 15.90
N LEU A 653 -17.44 22.53 16.86
CA LEU A 653 -15.99 22.45 16.68
C LEU A 653 -15.56 21.01 16.37
N VAL A 654 -14.79 20.82 15.29
CA VAL A 654 -14.24 19.50 14.91
C VAL A 654 -13.14 19.14 15.91
N THR A 655 -13.36 18.08 16.69
CA THR A 655 -12.39 17.57 17.67
C THR A 655 -12.36 16.04 17.64
N LYS A 656 -11.34 15.42 18.24
CA LYS A 656 -11.26 13.95 18.42
C LYS A 656 -12.48 13.35 19.15
N GLN A 657 -13.29 14.17 19.83
CA GLN A 657 -14.52 13.76 20.54
C GLN A 657 -15.77 13.72 19.64
N VAL A 658 -15.75 14.43 18.49
CA VAL A 658 -16.80 14.30 17.47
C VAL A 658 -16.60 12.98 16.75
N LYS A 659 -17.63 12.14 16.68
CA LYS A 659 -17.58 10.83 16.01
C LYS A 659 -18.59 10.77 14.87
N ASN A 660 -18.15 10.21 13.75
CA ASN A 660 -19.01 9.95 12.59
C ASN A 660 -20.01 8.84 12.94
N LEU A 661 -21.24 8.94 12.43
CA LEU A 661 -22.16 7.80 12.49
C LEU A 661 -21.61 6.66 11.61
N TYR A 662 -21.31 5.52 12.23
CA TYR A 662 -20.64 4.37 11.60
C TYR A 662 -21.36 3.86 10.33
N TYR A 663 -22.68 4.02 10.25
CA TYR A 663 -23.45 3.66 9.06
C TYR A 663 -24.02 4.91 8.37
N GLN A 664 -23.49 5.24 7.20
CA GLN A 664 -23.92 6.42 6.42
C GLN A 664 -24.89 6.10 5.27
N ARG A 665 -25.07 4.82 4.93
CA ARG A 665 -26.05 4.29 3.96
C ARG A 665 -26.73 3.07 4.56
N ALA A 666 -28.03 2.90 4.32
CA ALA A 666 -28.73 1.67 4.66
C ALA A 666 -28.46 0.63 3.55
N PRO A 667 -28.14 -0.63 3.87
CA PRO A 667 -28.09 -1.68 2.86
C PRO A 667 -29.51 -1.99 2.35
N LYS A 668 -29.64 -2.64 1.19
CA LYS A 668 -30.96 -3.13 0.70
C LYS A 668 -31.39 -4.41 1.45
N ARG A 669 -30.44 -5.29 1.77
CA ARG A 669 -30.63 -6.54 2.51
C ARG A 669 -29.67 -6.63 3.71
N LEU A 670 -30.01 -7.53 4.63
CA LEU A 670 -29.29 -7.72 5.89
C LEU A 670 -29.41 -9.19 6.31
N ARG A 671 -28.26 -9.86 6.52
CA ARG A 671 -28.18 -11.26 6.94
C ARG A 671 -27.99 -11.33 8.46
N VAL A 672 -28.79 -12.15 9.15
CA VAL A 672 -28.57 -12.41 10.59
C VAL A 672 -27.40 -13.36 10.77
N ILE A 673 -26.38 -12.96 11.54
CA ILE A 673 -25.18 -13.80 11.80
C ILE A 673 -25.05 -14.27 13.26
N ALA A 674 -25.84 -13.72 14.19
CA ALA A 674 -25.84 -14.18 15.59
C ALA A 674 -26.17 -15.68 15.70
N LYS A 675 -25.29 -16.48 16.33
CA LYS A 675 -25.50 -17.93 16.55
C LYS A 675 -26.84 -18.27 17.24
N LYS A 676 -27.29 -17.42 18.17
CA LYS A 676 -28.57 -17.55 18.89
C LYS A 676 -29.75 -16.85 18.19
N GLY A 677 -29.55 -16.23 17.02
CA GLY A 677 -30.55 -15.37 16.38
C GLY A 677 -30.65 -13.97 17.00
N VAL A 678 -31.63 -13.20 16.54
CA VAL A 678 -31.89 -11.79 16.95
C VAL A 678 -33.38 -11.51 16.99
N TYR A 679 -33.80 -10.50 17.75
CA TYR A 679 -35.20 -10.05 17.75
C TYR A 679 -35.44 -8.89 16.77
N GLN A 680 -36.57 -8.94 16.08
CA GLN A 680 -37.27 -7.77 15.57
C GLN A 680 -38.12 -7.15 16.69
N TYR A 681 -38.32 -5.84 16.61
CA TYR A 681 -39.03 -5.05 17.61
C TYR A 681 -40.04 -4.08 16.98
N ARG A 682 -41.14 -3.79 17.69
CA ARG A 682 -42.18 -2.82 17.28
C ARG A 682 -41.62 -1.40 17.15
N TYR A 683 -40.66 -1.05 18.01
CA TYR A 683 -39.99 0.25 18.06
C TYR A 683 -38.47 0.07 18.24
N GLY A 684 -37.66 1.07 17.85
CA GLY A 684 -36.20 1.01 17.98
C GLY A 684 -35.56 2.24 18.64
N ASP A 685 -35.47 2.41 19.96
CA ASP A 685 -35.92 1.61 21.12
C ASP A 685 -35.25 0.25 21.38
N LEU A 686 -35.76 -0.87 20.83
CA LEU A 686 -35.28 -2.24 21.07
C LEU A 686 -35.40 -2.76 22.54
N LYS A 687 -36.34 -2.24 23.36
CA LYS A 687 -36.63 -2.79 24.71
C LYS A 687 -37.21 -4.21 24.65
N ARG A 688 -36.97 -5.03 25.69
CA ARG A 688 -37.42 -6.44 25.78
C ARG A 688 -38.93 -6.62 25.60
N ASN A 689 -39.74 -5.73 26.16
CA ASN A 689 -41.21 -5.72 26.04
C ASN A 689 -41.73 -5.31 24.64
N HIS A 690 -40.86 -4.83 23.75
CA HIS A 690 -41.22 -4.43 22.38
C HIS A 690 -40.77 -5.44 21.32
N ARG A 691 -40.28 -6.63 21.72
CA ARG A 691 -39.94 -7.72 20.79
C ARG A 691 -41.21 -8.22 20.09
N VAL A 692 -41.16 -8.41 18.77
CA VAL A 692 -42.32 -8.88 17.97
C VAL A 692 -42.07 -10.18 17.22
N ARG A 693 -40.81 -10.50 16.89
CA ARG A 693 -40.44 -11.75 16.22
C ARG A 693 -39.00 -12.12 16.55
N HIS A 694 -38.74 -13.41 16.77
CA HIS A 694 -37.37 -13.92 16.79
C HIS A 694 -36.95 -14.34 15.37
N VAL A 695 -35.72 -14.03 14.99
CA VAL A 695 -35.16 -14.23 13.65
C VAL A 695 -33.91 -15.10 13.77
N LYS A 696 -33.94 -16.26 13.11
CA LYS A 696 -32.85 -17.25 13.14
C LYS A 696 -31.61 -16.75 12.38
N VAL A 697 -30.45 -17.33 12.68
CA VAL A 697 -29.21 -17.14 11.90
C VAL A 697 -29.43 -17.46 10.42
N LYS A 698 -28.63 -16.88 9.54
CA LYS A 698 -28.72 -16.92 8.06
C LYS A 698 -29.98 -16.26 7.45
N THR A 699 -30.99 -15.85 8.22
CA THR A 699 -32.18 -15.17 7.65
C THR A 699 -31.82 -13.86 6.98
N LEU A 700 -32.33 -13.64 5.76
CA LEU A 700 -32.22 -12.38 5.02
C LEU A 700 -33.42 -11.46 5.31
N LEU A 701 -33.15 -10.18 5.51
CA LEU A 701 -34.14 -9.16 5.86
C LEU A 701 -34.01 -7.95 4.92
N LYS A 702 -35.13 -7.52 4.31
CA LYS A 702 -35.17 -6.29 3.50
C LYS A 702 -35.19 -5.06 4.41
N VAL A 703 -34.26 -4.12 4.20
CA VAL A 703 -34.10 -2.91 5.01
C VAL A 703 -34.73 -1.72 4.27
N LYS A 704 -35.54 -0.91 4.97
CA LYS A 704 -36.17 0.31 4.45
C LYS A 704 -35.30 1.54 4.67
N ARG A 705 -34.71 1.69 5.87
CA ARG A 705 -33.80 2.80 6.22
C ARG A 705 -33.00 2.52 7.48
N ILE A 706 -31.95 3.29 7.67
CA ILE A 706 -31.30 3.50 8.98
C ILE A 706 -32.19 4.38 9.86
N VAL A 707 -32.25 4.05 11.15
CA VAL A 707 -32.79 4.93 12.20
C VAL A 707 -31.78 4.98 13.35
N THR A 708 -31.50 6.18 13.84
CA THR A 708 -30.62 6.45 14.99
C THR A 708 -31.44 6.82 16.21
N ARG A 709 -31.11 6.25 17.36
CA ARG A 709 -31.56 6.75 18.67
C ARG A 709 -30.36 6.76 19.60
N GLY A 710 -29.84 7.95 19.84
CA GLY A 710 -28.46 8.15 20.27
C GLY A 710 -27.46 7.83 19.15
N ALA A 711 -26.24 7.48 19.54
CA ALA A 711 -25.22 6.89 18.67
C ALA A 711 -25.48 5.41 18.30
N VAL A 712 -26.63 4.84 18.70
CA VAL A 712 -27.03 3.46 18.37
C VAL A 712 -27.86 3.45 17.10
N THR A 713 -27.25 3.01 16.00
CA THR A 713 -27.91 2.71 14.74
C THR A 713 -28.73 1.42 14.81
N ARG A 714 -29.83 1.41 14.08
CA ARG A 714 -30.83 0.35 13.99
C ARG A 714 -31.34 0.34 12.55
N TYR A 715 -31.71 -0.81 12.02
CA TYR A 715 -32.38 -0.86 10.72
C TYR A 715 -33.89 -0.91 10.93
N GLN A 716 -34.63 -0.02 10.27
CA GLN A 716 -36.05 -0.21 10.07
C GLN A 716 -36.21 -1.09 8.82
N LEU A 717 -36.89 -2.21 8.97
CA LEU A 717 -37.16 -3.19 7.92
C LEU A 717 -38.34 -2.74 7.05
N THR A 718 -38.54 -3.36 5.89
CA THR A 718 -39.66 -3.02 5.00
C THR A 718 -41.03 -3.31 5.62
N ASN A 719 -41.12 -4.29 6.53
CA ASN A 719 -42.32 -4.57 7.34
C ASN A 719 -42.53 -3.59 8.52
N GLY A 720 -41.85 -2.44 8.53
CA GLY A 720 -41.96 -1.41 9.57
C GLY A 720 -41.22 -1.69 10.87
N THR A 721 -40.93 -2.96 11.18
CA THR A 721 -40.24 -3.37 12.42
C THR A 721 -38.78 -2.93 12.46
N TYR A 722 -38.18 -2.97 13.65
CA TYR A 722 -36.81 -2.54 13.92
C TYR A 722 -35.91 -3.70 14.34
N ILE A 723 -34.65 -3.66 13.93
CA ILE A 723 -33.61 -4.62 14.32
C ILE A 723 -32.33 -3.88 14.75
N THR A 724 -31.53 -4.54 15.58
CA THR A 724 -30.17 -4.07 15.92
C THR A 724 -29.31 -3.92 14.66
N ALA A 725 -28.39 -2.95 14.67
CA ALA A 725 -27.32 -2.82 13.68
C ALA A 725 -25.93 -3.12 14.28
N ASN A 726 -25.85 -3.99 15.30
CA ASN A 726 -24.55 -4.49 15.76
C ASN A 726 -23.99 -5.52 14.75
N ARG A 727 -22.78 -5.31 14.23
CA ARG A 727 -22.13 -6.23 13.27
C ARG A 727 -21.94 -7.64 13.83
N GLN A 728 -21.78 -7.80 15.14
CA GLN A 728 -21.71 -9.12 15.80
C GLN A 728 -23.00 -9.94 15.64
N PHE A 729 -24.12 -9.31 15.27
CA PHE A 729 -25.43 -9.94 15.22
C PHE A 729 -26.06 -9.93 13.82
N VAL A 730 -25.75 -8.92 13.01
CA VAL A 730 -26.25 -8.76 11.63
C VAL A 730 -25.15 -8.23 10.70
N GLN A 731 -25.07 -8.77 9.50
CA GLN A 731 -24.16 -8.35 8.45
C GLN A 731 -24.95 -7.80 7.26
N TRP A 732 -24.32 -6.95 6.45
CA TRP A 732 -24.87 -6.59 5.14
C TRP A 732 -24.82 -7.82 4.22
N ASP A 733 -25.84 -7.93 3.37
CA ASP A 733 -26.00 -8.98 2.36
C ASP A 733 -25.83 -8.37 0.97
#